data_AF-A0A3D0YH51-F1
#
_entry.id   AF-A0A3D0YH51-F1
#
_cell.length_a   1.000
_cell.length_b   1.000
_cell.length_c   1.000
_cell.angle_alpha   90.00
_cell.angle_beta   90.00
_cell.angle_gamma   90.00
#
_symmetry.space_group_name_H-M   'P 1'
#
loop_
_entity.id
_entity.type
_entity.pdbx_description
1 polymer ?
#
loop_
_entity_poly.entity_id
_entity_poly.type
_entity_poly.pdbx_seq_one_letter_code
_entity_poly.pdbx_strand_id
1 'polypeptide(L)'
;MTVDKKLQLQLARLFPKEQLFTDELSCLTKGTDAGLYRLIPKAVVKVNREEEVIRLLQFCRHEKVPVTFKAAGTSLSGQTISDSVLMETGEGFSFSAITDNGATATFGCGLTGNAANRMLMRYQRKLGPKPASINSAKIGGILANNASGSSYGIRHNSYNTVKSMRIVFADGSLLDTGDNESRRAFVSDHPALISEIIRLHGEATENEAIRDRISRKFQLKNTCGYGVNALIDFDDPVEIIQHLMIGSEGTLGFVSQATFETVHDAPLKATSMVYFANLRDVSQAIIPLRQCQVSAAELMDRNALQAVEDQPGMPEELKSLPAGAAALLIDTSADDMETLLAQIKEIEEKLAHLHTLTPIKFTTDKHLYNLYWNVRNGLFTSAAATRPAHTACIIEDVAFRGEILGDALTDVRALLAESGYDDAVMWGHLLDGNVHFTIFPDINTPAGVQKYASFMQDLCELVAVKHEGSLKAEHGTGRNMAPFVEKEWGSDIYSLMKRIKRAFDPDGILNPGVVINDDEDVFIRNLKRIPEANPLIDKCIECGFCEVVCPSKNLTLTPRQRIVAYRHLAENAATGNKHSILKQVEDISYPLEQTCATDGLCGIACPVGIDTGKLVKELRWQQNGRFAKQVAKFIANHMGGTTALLRTLLRLPHAVAGLTGYKTMEGVTRGLYKVGAGTFPLWTRYTPSGSKKIDRRLFSTNKSSGISGTSGAPDITNISNMSDISNIPNAPDAPTVVYFPACITRSMGGPSFGYEEKEDLPSKMLSVLHKAGYHVLIPDKLDSLCCGMAFASKGFREEAKMKEQELNAALLEITRNGELPVVCDMSPCLLHMRETLDSRLKLYDQVEFIHDFLLDRLQFVPRPVTVTIHTTCSSTKMQLADKFFAVASRCAEKVVVPENVDCCGWAGDRGFFYPELNNSALSALKVGVRDAKEGYSNSRTCEIGLSINSGITYQSVIYLVDKATISSGRTLRHRYPPRCSEK
;
A
#
# COMPACT_ATOMS: atom_id res chain seq x y z
N MET A 1 -29.92 13.70 29.06
CA MET A 1 -28.72 13.26 28.31
C MET A 1 -29.22 12.46 27.11
N THR A 2 -28.75 12.72 25.88
CA THR A 2 -29.18 11.93 24.71
C THR A 2 -28.76 10.46 24.88
N VAL A 3 -29.48 9.53 24.24
CA VAL A 3 -29.16 8.09 24.28
C VAL A 3 -27.70 7.85 23.87
N ASP A 4 -27.23 8.56 22.84
CA ASP A 4 -25.87 8.43 22.33
C ASP A 4 -24.82 8.92 23.35
N LYS A 5 -25.07 10.03 24.06
CA LYS A 5 -24.17 10.50 25.12
C LYS A 5 -24.09 9.51 26.29
N LYS A 6 -25.18 8.80 26.60
CA LYS A 6 -25.18 7.73 27.62
C LYS A 6 -24.27 6.59 27.18
N LEU A 7 -24.45 6.10 25.95
CA LEU A 7 -23.64 5.03 25.36
C LEU A 7 -22.14 5.38 25.38
N GLN A 8 -21.80 6.59 24.92
CA GLN A 8 -20.41 7.07 24.89
C GLN A 8 -19.76 7.11 26.27
N LEU A 9 -20.49 7.57 27.30
CA LEU A 9 -19.98 7.60 28.68
C LEU A 9 -19.80 6.19 29.27
N GLN A 10 -20.67 5.24 28.92
CA GLN A 10 -20.52 3.85 29.34
C GLN A 10 -19.29 3.21 28.70
N LEU A 11 -19.09 3.39 27.39
CA LEU A 11 -17.91 2.89 26.67
C LEU A 11 -16.61 3.51 27.20
N ALA A 12 -16.61 4.79 27.56
CA ALA A 12 -15.45 5.47 28.14
C ALA A 12 -15.02 4.92 29.52
N ARG A 13 -15.88 4.17 30.21
CA ARG A 13 -15.53 3.44 31.44
C ARG A 13 -14.90 2.07 31.16
N LEU A 14 -15.14 1.51 29.98
CA LEU A 14 -14.68 0.17 29.58
C LEU A 14 -13.36 0.20 28.80
N PHE A 15 -13.14 1.28 28.05
CA PHE A 15 -12.00 1.44 27.14
C PHE A 15 -11.24 2.75 27.41
N PRO A 16 -9.91 2.73 27.29
CA PRO A 16 -9.09 3.93 27.36
C PRO A 16 -9.39 4.88 26.20
N LYS A 17 -9.08 6.17 26.39
CA LYS A 17 -9.39 7.24 25.44
C LYS A 17 -8.76 7.00 24.06
N GLU A 18 -7.57 6.40 24.02
CA GLU A 18 -6.83 6.12 22.77
C GLU A 18 -7.49 5.02 21.93
N GLN A 19 -8.41 4.24 22.52
CA GLN A 19 -9.16 3.19 21.86
C GLN A 19 -10.61 3.59 21.53
N LEU A 20 -11.11 4.73 22.03
CA LEU A 20 -12.50 5.14 21.89
C LEU A 20 -12.63 6.47 21.13
N PHE A 21 -13.31 6.43 19.99
CA PHE A 21 -13.58 7.61 19.16
C PHE A 21 -15.09 7.88 19.13
N THR A 22 -15.48 9.09 19.52
CA THR A 22 -16.88 9.50 19.62
C THR A 22 -17.16 10.87 19.03
N ASP A 23 -16.14 11.56 18.55
CA ASP A 23 -16.31 12.82 17.82
C ASP A 23 -16.78 12.55 16.39
N GLU A 24 -17.54 13.50 15.85
CA GLU A 24 -18.18 13.40 14.53
C GLU A 24 -17.19 13.08 13.41
N LEU A 25 -16.03 13.75 13.40
CA LEU A 25 -15.02 13.57 12.37
C LEU A 25 -14.42 12.16 12.40
N SER A 26 -14.04 11.66 13.58
CA SER A 26 -13.52 10.30 13.72
C SER A 26 -14.58 9.26 13.37
N CYS A 27 -15.82 9.41 13.86
CA CYS A 27 -16.91 8.50 13.55
C CYS A 27 -17.18 8.43 12.04
N LEU A 28 -17.27 9.58 11.36
CA LEU A 28 -17.46 9.65 9.91
C LEU A 28 -16.30 8.97 9.14
N THR A 29 -15.07 9.39 9.44
CA THR A 29 -13.90 8.98 8.65
C THR A 29 -13.52 7.52 8.90
N LYS A 30 -13.58 7.04 10.15
CA LYS A 30 -13.38 5.63 10.49
C LYS A 30 -14.58 4.75 10.14
N GLY A 31 -15.78 5.32 10.07
CA GLY A 31 -17.01 4.64 9.65
C GLY A 31 -17.08 4.30 8.16
N THR A 32 -16.21 4.88 7.32
CA THR A 32 -16.28 4.74 5.85
C THR A 32 -15.50 3.51 5.35
N ASP A 33 -16.13 2.68 4.50
CA ASP A 33 -15.49 1.58 3.77
C ASP A 33 -15.38 1.87 2.25
N ALA A 34 -15.06 0.86 1.44
CA ALA A 34 -14.88 0.99 0.00
C ALA A 34 -16.19 0.89 -0.82
N GLY A 35 -17.32 0.53 -0.19
CA GLY A 35 -18.61 0.36 -0.89
C GLY A 35 -19.32 1.67 -1.21
N LEU A 36 -20.54 1.59 -1.74
CA LEU A 36 -21.34 2.79 -2.06
C LEU A 36 -22.14 3.35 -0.88
N TYR A 37 -22.07 2.75 0.30
CA TYR A 37 -22.94 3.07 1.45
C TYR A 37 -22.24 3.93 2.51
N ARG A 38 -23.01 4.70 3.28
CA ARG A 38 -22.54 5.47 4.42
C ARG A 38 -23.51 5.42 5.58
N LEU A 39 -23.05 4.82 6.67
CA LEU A 39 -23.63 4.89 8.01
C LEU A 39 -22.57 5.47 8.94
N ILE A 40 -22.97 6.41 9.80
CA ILE A 40 -22.03 7.08 10.72
C ILE A 40 -22.20 6.46 12.11
N PRO A 41 -21.18 5.76 12.64
CA PRO A 41 -21.28 5.11 13.93
C PRO A 41 -21.40 6.13 15.07
N LYS A 42 -22.12 5.75 16.12
CA LYS A 42 -22.20 6.52 17.37
C LYS A 42 -20.91 6.50 18.17
N ALA A 43 -20.13 5.43 18.02
CA ALA A 43 -18.80 5.26 18.60
C ALA A 43 -17.98 4.26 17.79
N VAL A 44 -16.67 4.49 17.70
CA VAL A 44 -15.70 3.52 17.18
C VAL A 44 -14.80 3.06 18.31
N VAL A 45 -14.66 1.75 18.48
CA VAL A 45 -13.83 1.12 19.52
C VAL A 45 -12.70 0.33 18.86
N LYS A 46 -11.45 0.75 19.04
CA LYS A 46 -10.27 0.03 18.54
C LYS A 46 -9.79 -1.00 19.56
N VAL A 47 -9.87 -2.28 19.22
CA VAL A 47 -9.51 -3.40 20.11
C VAL A 47 -8.19 -4.05 19.68
N ASN A 48 -7.40 -4.53 20.63
CA ASN A 48 -6.06 -5.10 20.36
C ASN A 48 -5.88 -6.54 20.84
N ARG A 49 -6.88 -7.14 21.49
CA ARG A 49 -6.81 -8.50 22.04
C ARG A 49 -8.20 -9.06 22.31
N GLU A 50 -8.28 -10.38 22.48
CA GLU A 50 -9.55 -11.12 22.64
C GLU A 50 -10.35 -10.63 23.86
N GLU A 51 -9.71 -10.31 24.99
CA GLU A 51 -10.41 -9.88 26.20
C GLU A 51 -11.14 -8.55 26.02
N GLU A 52 -10.62 -7.67 25.15
CA GLU A 52 -11.26 -6.40 24.80
C GLU A 52 -12.48 -6.62 23.90
N VAL A 53 -12.41 -7.61 23.00
CA VAL A 53 -13.55 -8.04 22.17
C VAL A 53 -14.65 -8.62 23.04
N ILE A 54 -14.32 -9.59 23.90
CA ILE A 54 -15.27 -10.22 24.83
C ILE A 54 -15.98 -9.17 25.67
N ARG A 55 -15.23 -8.22 26.26
CA ARG A 55 -15.79 -7.13 27.05
C ARG A 55 -16.76 -6.26 26.24
N LEU A 56 -16.41 -5.92 24.99
CA LEU A 56 -17.29 -5.12 24.14
C LEU A 56 -18.57 -5.87 23.78
N LEU A 57 -18.47 -7.14 23.41
CA LEU A 57 -19.63 -7.98 23.04
C LEU A 57 -20.58 -8.18 24.21
N GLN A 58 -20.05 -8.48 25.40
CA GLN A 58 -20.87 -8.58 26.62
C GLN A 58 -21.59 -7.27 26.94
N PHE A 59 -20.92 -6.12 26.77
CA PHE A 59 -21.54 -4.81 26.92
C PHE A 59 -22.65 -4.57 25.90
N CYS A 60 -22.37 -4.80 24.61
CA CYS A 60 -23.33 -4.63 23.51
C CYS A 60 -24.55 -5.53 23.68
N ARG A 61 -24.35 -6.78 24.11
CA ARG A 61 -25.45 -7.71 24.44
C ARG A 61 -26.29 -7.21 25.60
N HIS A 62 -25.65 -6.81 26.71
CA HIS A 62 -26.35 -6.31 27.89
C HIS A 62 -27.20 -5.06 27.61
N GLU A 63 -26.65 -4.11 26.86
CA GLU A 63 -27.34 -2.85 26.51
C GLU A 63 -28.21 -2.98 25.25
N LYS A 64 -28.21 -4.15 24.58
CA LYS A 64 -28.88 -4.41 23.30
C LYS A 64 -28.51 -3.40 22.21
N VAL A 65 -27.21 -3.13 22.10
CA VAL A 65 -26.63 -2.18 21.15
C VAL A 65 -25.93 -2.97 20.04
N PRO A 66 -26.30 -2.76 18.77
CA PRO A 66 -25.64 -3.43 17.67
C PRO A 66 -24.16 -3.08 17.55
N VAL A 67 -23.37 -4.05 17.09
CA VAL A 67 -21.93 -3.94 16.87
C VAL A 67 -21.55 -4.51 15.50
N THR A 68 -20.73 -3.78 14.77
CA THR A 68 -20.17 -4.21 13.48
C THR A 68 -18.65 -4.27 13.59
N PHE A 69 -18.04 -5.30 13.02
CA PHE A 69 -16.59 -5.47 13.01
C PHE A 69 -15.98 -4.88 11.75
N LYS A 70 -14.83 -4.23 11.91
CA LYS A 70 -14.07 -3.65 10.80
C LYS A 70 -12.60 -4.01 10.91
N ALA A 71 -12.12 -4.63 9.84
CA ALA A 71 -10.70 -4.88 9.65
C ALA A 71 -10.03 -3.71 8.90
N ALA A 72 -9.81 -3.83 7.59
CA ALA A 72 -9.26 -2.74 6.77
C ALA A 72 -10.34 -1.81 6.17
N GLY A 73 -11.58 -2.26 6.08
CA GLY A 73 -12.65 -1.54 5.40
C GLY A 73 -12.48 -1.45 3.88
N THR A 74 -11.96 -2.51 3.25
CA THR A 74 -11.81 -2.63 1.79
C THR A 74 -13.01 -3.35 1.13
N SER A 75 -14.08 -3.60 1.88
CA SER A 75 -15.32 -4.24 1.42
C SER A 75 -16.13 -3.33 0.50
N LEU A 76 -16.82 -3.93 -0.47
CA LEU A 76 -17.56 -3.20 -1.51
C LEU A 76 -19.09 -3.19 -1.29
N SER A 77 -19.63 -4.11 -0.50
CA SER A 77 -21.08 -4.34 -0.36
C SER A 77 -21.70 -3.73 0.91
N GLY A 78 -20.99 -2.85 1.63
CA GLY A 78 -21.49 -2.17 2.84
C GLY A 78 -21.50 -3.00 4.12
N GLN A 79 -20.69 -4.06 4.19
CA GLN A 79 -20.65 -4.98 5.34
C GLN A 79 -19.76 -4.53 6.50
N THR A 80 -18.94 -3.48 6.34
CA THR A 80 -18.04 -2.98 7.41
C THR A 80 -18.40 -1.58 7.92
N ILE A 81 -19.68 -1.19 7.79
CA ILE A 81 -20.21 0.11 8.23
C ILE A 81 -21.38 -0.08 9.21
N SER A 82 -21.59 0.91 10.07
CA SER A 82 -22.62 0.87 11.12
C SER A 82 -23.05 2.28 11.50
N ASP A 83 -24.31 2.43 11.93
CA ASP A 83 -24.85 3.61 12.60
C ASP A 83 -24.86 3.46 14.14
N SER A 84 -24.30 2.36 14.64
CA SER A 84 -24.22 2.01 16.07
C SER A 84 -22.76 1.97 16.54
N VAL A 85 -22.30 0.87 17.13
CA VAL A 85 -20.90 0.68 17.57
C VAL A 85 -20.11 0.00 16.47
N LEU A 86 -18.99 0.61 16.07
CA LEU A 86 -18.05 0.01 15.13
C LEU A 86 -16.78 -0.45 15.87
N MET A 87 -16.47 -1.72 15.81
CA MET A 87 -15.25 -2.29 16.41
C MET A 87 -14.14 -2.38 15.35
N GLU A 88 -13.07 -1.62 15.51
CA GLU A 88 -11.92 -1.61 14.61
C GLU A 88 -10.79 -2.50 15.15
N THR A 89 -10.27 -3.42 14.32
CA THR A 89 -9.11 -4.25 14.69
C THR A 89 -7.81 -3.44 14.74
N GLY A 90 -7.14 -3.46 15.89
CA GLY A 90 -5.83 -2.85 16.11
C GLY A 90 -4.65 -3.77 15.78
N GLU A 91 -3.44 -3.26 15.99
CA GLU A 91 -2.18 -3.96 15.67
C GLU A 91 -1.84 -5.09 16.63
N GLY A 92 -2.52 -5.18 17.79
CA GLY A 92 -2.33 -6.31 18.70
C GLY A 92 -2.73 -7.67 18.12
N PHE A 93 -3.52 -7.68 17.03
CA PHE A 93 -3.85 -8.88 16.26
C PHE A 93 -2.92 -9.12 15.04
N SER A 94 -1.81 -8.38 14.92
CA SER A 94 -0.86 -8.50 13.81
C SER A 94 0.30 -9.46 14.15
N PHE A 95 -0.01 -10.73 14.44
CA PHE A 95 0.98 -11.77 14.75
C PHE A 95 0.91 -12.95 13.78
N SER A 96 1.94 -13.80 13.81
CA SER A 96 2.05 -15.00 12.98
C SER A 96 2.81 -16.12 13.68
N ALA A 97 2.48 -17.37 13.37
CA ALA A 97 3.30 -18.55 13.65
C ALA A 97 3.35 -19.43 12.40
N ILE A 98 4.54 -19.88 11.99
CA ILE A 98 4.73 -20.72 10.81
C ILE A 98 5.36 -22.04 11.25
N THR A 99 4.74 -23.16 10.86
CA THR A 99 5.20 -24.51 11.18
C THR A 99 5.43 -25.32 9.90
N ASP A 100 6.03 -26.51 10.03
CA ASP A 100 6.12 -27.51 8.96
C ASP A 100 6.70 -26.96 7.65
N ASN A 101 7.79 -26.20 7.76
CA ASN A 101 8.42 -25.52 6.62
C ASN A 101 7.42 -24.72 5.77
N GLY A 102 6.50 -24.00 6.43
CA GLY A 102 5.53 -23.15 5.76
C GLY A 102 4.25 -23.86 5.34
N ALA A 103 4.17 -25.19 5.38
CA ALA A 103 2.97 -25.93 4.96
C ALA A 103 1.74 -25.60 5.83
N THR A 104 1.96 -25.21 7.08
CA THR A 104 0.91 -24.68 7.96
C THR A 104 1.35 -23.34 8.56
N ALA A 105 0.42 -22.39 8.63
CA ALA A 105 0.69 -21.09 9.23
C ALA A 105 -0.55 -20.49 9.91
N THR A 106 -0.36 -20.00 11.13
CA THR A 106 -1.36 -19.27 11.91
C THR A 106 -1.12 -17.77 11.77
N PHE A 107 -2.18 -17.03 11.48
CA PHE A 107 -2.14 -15.57 11.38
C PHE A 107 -3.26 -14.93 12.21
N GLY A 108 -2.93 -13.87 12.94
CA GLY A 108 -3.91 -13.04 13.61
C GLY A 108 -4.73 -12.21 12.63
N CYS A 109 -5.98 -11.89 12.99
CA CYS A 109 -6.94 -11.25 12.10
C CYS A 109 -6.56 -9.83 11.67
N GLY A 110 -5.61 -9.20 12.39
CA GLY A 110 -5.11 -7.85 12.12
C GLY A 110 -4.03 -7.77 11.04
N LEU A 111 -3.41 -8.91 10.68
CA LEU A 111 -2.33 -8.97 9.69
C LEU A 111 -2.86 -8.82 8.26
N THR A 112 -2.14 -8.14 7.37
CA THR A 112 -2.52 -8.07 5.95
C THR A 112 -2.16 -9.36 5.22
N GLY A 113 -2.94 -9.74 4.21
CA GLY A 113 -2.66 -10.94 3.41
C GLY A 113 -1.31 -10.87 2.69
N ASN A 114 -0.88 -9.67 2.25
CA ASN A 114 0.43 -9.49 1.63
C ASN A 114 1.57 -9.65 2.65
N ALA A 115 1.40 -9.19 3.90
CA ALA A 115 2.38 -9.44 4.95
C ALA A 115 2.51 -10.95 5.21
N ALA A 116 1.40 -11.67 5.32
CA ALA A 116 1.41 -13.13 5.46
C ALA A 116 2.15 -13.82 4.30
N ASN A 117 1.84 -13.48 3.04
CA ASN A 117 2.49 -14.06 1.87
C ASN A 117 3.99 -13.76 1.79
N ARG A 118 4.43 -12.57 2.19
CA ARG A 118 5.87 -12.25 2.28
C ARG A 118 6.60 -13.14 3.27
N MET A 119 5.97 -13.45 4.41
CA MET A 119 6.55 -14.35 5.41
C MET A 119 6.63 -15.79 4.92
N LEU A 120 5.67 -16.22 4.09
CA LEU A 120 5.61 -17.56 3.50
C LEU A 120 6.56 -17.75 2.29
N MET A 121 6.91 -16.67 1.59
CA MET A 121 7.72 -16.71 0.37
C MET A 121 9.04 -17.47 0.52
N ARG A 122 9.72 -17.36 1.68
CA ARG A 122 10.99 -18.07 1.95
C ARG A 122 10.85 -19.58 2.02
N TYR A 123 9.62 -20.08 2.12
CA TYR A 123 9.27 -21.49 2.13
C TYR A 123 8.69 -21.97 0.80
N GLN A 124 8.67 -21.11 -0.24
CA GLN A 124 7.94 -21.36 -1.49
C GLN A 124 6.45 -21.65 -1.24
N ARG A 125 5.87 -20.92 -0.29
CA ARG A 125 4.46 -21.04 0.09
C ARG A 125 3.74 -19.70 0.00
N LYS A 126 2.42 -19.77 -0.10
CA LYS A 126 1.50 -18.62 -0.04
C LYS A 126 0.15 -19.04 0.53
N LEU A 127 -0.62 -18.07 0.99
CA LEU A 127 -2.04 -18.25 1.23
C LEU A 127 -2.74 -18.57 -0.09
N GLY A 128 -3.71 -19.48 -0.04
CA GLY A 128 -4.62 -19.75 -1.15
C GLY A 128 -5.42 -18.51 -1.58
N PRO A 129 -6.13 -17.81 -0.69
CA PRO A 129 -6.84 -16.59 -1.04
C PRO A 129 -5.89 -15.44 -1.40
N LYS A 130 -6.11 -14.83 -2.58
CA LYS A 130 -5.33 -13.69 -3.08
C LYS A 130 -6.20 -12.58 -3.70
N PRO A 131 -6.97 -11.84 -2.89
CA PRO A 131 -7.85 -10.79 -3.41
C PRO A 131 -7.05 -9.64 -4.01
N ALA A 132 -7.66 -8.89 -4.93
CA ALA A 132 -7.05 -7.69 -5.52
C ALA A 132 -6.62 -6.65 -4.45
N SER A 133 -7.31 -6.64 -3.31
CA SER A 133 -7.02 -5.79 -2.16
C SER A 133 -5.98 -6.35 -1.19
N ILE A 134 -5.30 -7.47 -1.49
CA ILE A 134 -4.41 -8.21 -0.55
C ILE A 134 -3.33 -7.36 0.13
N ASN A 135 -2.88 -6.28 -0.51
CA ASN A 135 -1.91 -5.35 0.07
C ASN A 135 -2.46 -4.57 1.28
N SER A 136 -3.78 -4.48 1.41
CA SER A 136 -4.48 -3.76 2.48
C SER A 136 -5.48 -4.63 3.25
N ALA A 137 -6.11 -5.60 2.58
CA ALA A 137 -7.04 -6.53 3.20
C ALA A 137 -6.33 -7.33 4.29
N LYS A 138 -6.99 -7.40 5.44
CA LYS A 138 -6.53 -8.14 6.62
C LYS A 138 -7.16 -9.52 6.66
N ILE A 139 -6.47 -10.47 7.29
CA ILE A 139 -6.89 -11.88 7.41
C ILE A 139 -8.33 -12.01 7.90
N GLY A 140 -8.74 -11.24 8.91
CA GLY A 140 -10.13 -11.28 9.40
C GLY A 140 -11.17 -10.92 8.34
N GLY A 141 -10.87 -9.93 7.48
CA GLY A 141 -11.74 -9.56 6.36
C GLY A 141 -11.71 -10.59 5.23
N ILE A 142 -10.55 -11.20 4.95
CA ILE A 142 -10.40 -12.26 3.93
C ILE A 142 -11.28 -13.45 4.30
N LEU A 143 -11.23 -13.90 5.56
CA LEU A 143 -12.07 -14.97 6.09
C LEU A 143 -13.56 -14.60 6.06
N ALA A 144 -13.91 -13.44 6.62
CA ALA A 144 -15.31 -13.02 6.78
C ALA A 144 -16.04 -12.82 5.44
N ASN A 145 -15.32 -12.59 4.34
CA ASN A 145 -15.92 -12.47 3.00
C ASN A 145 -15.69 -13.72 2.14
N ASN A 146 -15.00 -14.75 2.66
CA ASN A 146 -14.43 -15.84 1.87
C ASN A 146 -13.70 -15.33 0.60
N ALA A 147 -12.97 -14.23 0.75
CA ALA A 147 -12.38 -13.53 -0.38
C ALA A 147 -11.39 -14.46 -1.11
N SER A 148 -11.51 -14.54 -2.43
CA SER A 148 -10.61 -15.31 -3.29
C SER A 148 -9.83 -14.38 -4.22
N GLY A 149 -9.60 -14.75 -5.47
CA GLY A 149 -8.91 -13.95 -6.47
C GLY A 149 -8.50 -14.80 -7.67
N SER A 150 -7.50 -14.32 -8.42
CA SER A 150 -7.06 -14.87 -9.71
C SER A 150 -6.35 -16.22 -9.66
N SER A 151 -5.90 -16.64 -8.48
CA SER A 151 -5.12 -17.87 -8.34
C SER A 151 -5.92 -18.89 -7.54
N TYR A 152 -6.02 -20.11 -8.09
CA TYR A 152 -6.48 -21.32 -7.39
C TYR A 152 -7.95 -21.37 -6.94
N GLY A 153 -8.75 -20.36 -7.31
CA GLY A 153 -10.21 -20.42 -7.40
C GLY A 153 -10.94 -20.92 -6.14
N ILE A 154 -11.92 -21.80 -6.35
CA ILE A 154 -12.69 -22.44 -5.26
C ILE A 154 -11.81 -23.41 -4.46
N ARG A 155 -10.92 -24.15 -5.15
CA ARG A 155 -10.13 -25.25 -4.57
C ARG A 155 -9.24 -24.83 -3.41
N HIS A 156 -8.72 -23.60 -3.45
CA HIS A 156 -7.82 -23.09 -2.43
C HIS A 156 -8.30 -21.76 -1.84
N ASN A 157 -9.61 -21.54 -1.77
CA ASN A 157 -10.18 -20.42 -1.02
C ASN A 157 -10.01 -20.64 0.50
N SER A 158 -10.49 -19.69 1.31
CA SER A 158 -10.41 -19.80 2.78
C SER A 158 -11.16 -21.03 3.29
N TYR A 159 -12.35 -21.31 2.73
CA TYR A 159 -13.17 -22.46 3.11
C TYR A 159 -12.41 -23.79 3.05
N ASN A 160 -11.63 -24.00 1.99
CA ASN A 160 -10.89 -25.25 1.77
C ASN A 160 -9.49 -25.29 2.40
N THR A 161 -8.98 -24.16 2.89
CA THR A 161 -7.58 -24.06 3.37
C THR A 161 -7.48 -23.77 4.86
N VAL A 162 -8.55 -23.33 5.52
CA VAL A 162 -8.53 -23.09 6.96
C VAL A 162 -8.63 -24.43 7.70
N LYS A 163 -7.62 -24.70 8.52
CA LYS A 163 -7.56 -25.88 9.38
C LYS A 163 -8.23 -25.66 10.72
N SER A 164 -8.02 -24.49 11.32
CA SER A 164 -8.62 -24.12 12.61
C SER A 164 -8.72 -22.61 12.79
N MET A 165 -9.54 -22.17 13.74
CA MET A 165 -9.74 -20.77 14.08
C MET A 165 -10.09 -20.57 15.55
N ARG A 166 -9.90 -19.34 16.02
CA ARG A 166 -10.38 -18.88 17.33
C ARG A 166 -11.53 -17.90 17.13
N ILE A 167 -12.69 -18.23 17.70
CA ILE A 167 -13.96 -17.56 17.47
C ILE A 167 -14.50 -17.02 18.80
N VAL A 168 -14.87 -15.74 18.83
CA VAL A 168 -15.58 -15.11 19.95
C VAL A 168 -17.03 -14.85 19.54
N PHE A 169 -18.00 -15.37 20.30
CA PHE A 169 -19.43 -15.26 20.00
C PHE A 169 -20.08 -14.06 20.68
N ALA A 170 -21.34 -13.78 20.34
CA ALA A 170 -22.11 -12.62 20.82
C ALA A 170 -22.24 -12.55 22.36
N ASP A 171 -22.20 -13.68 23.06
CA ASP A 171 -22.21 -13.76 24.53
C ASP A 171 -20.82 -13.61 25.18
N GLY A 172 -19.77 -13.53 24.36
CA GLY A 172 -18.38 -13.45 24.81
C GLY A 172 -17.72 -14.81 25.06
N SER A 173 -18.39 -15.92 24.78
CA SER A 173 -17.76 -17.25 24.78
C SER A 173 -16.69 -17.34 23.68
N LEU A 174 -15.66 -18.14 23.95
CA LEU A 174 -14.53 -18.36 23.05
C LEU A 174 -14.48 -19.85 22.68
N LEU A 175 -14.38 -20.14 21.39
CA LEU A 175 -14.11 -21.47 20.83
C LEU A 175 -12.79 -21.45 20.07
N ASP A 176 -11.84 -22.29 20.48
CA ASP A 176 -10.68 -22.64 19.68
C ASP A 176 -10.94 -23.99 19.02
N THR A 177 -11.17 -23.97 17.70
CA THR A 177 -11.51 -25.20 16.96
C THR A 177 -10.32 -26.12 16.76
N GLY A 178 -9.09 -25.63 17.00
CA GLY A 178 -7.87 -26.44 16.98
C GLY A 178 -7.56 -27.13 18.30
N ASP A 179 -8.29 -26.81 19.37
CA ASP A 179 -8.05 -27.33 20.72
C ASP A 179 -9.19 -28.23 21.22
N ASN A 180 -8.89 -29.50 21.48
CA ASN A 180 -9.90 -30.51 21.85
C ASN A 180 -10.53 -30.26 23.22
N GLU A 181 -9.85 -29.57 24.13
CA GLU A 181 -10.45 -29.19 25.42
C GLU A 181 -11.47 -28.07 25.24
N SER A 182 -11.10 -27.01 24.51
CA SER A 182 -11.99 -25.91 24.14
C SER A 182 -13.22 -26.40 23.40
N ARG A 183 -13.08 -27.31 22.42
CA ARG A 183 -14.21 -27.92 21.70
C ARG A 183 -15.19 -28.61 22.66
N ARG A 184 -14.69 -29.48 23.54
CA ARG A 184 -15.53 -30.23 24.50
C ARG A 184 -16.24 -29.30 25.49
N ALA A 185 -15.52 -28.32 26.03
CA ALA A 185 -16.09 -27.32 26.93
C ALA A 185 -17.20 -26.52 26.23
N PHE A 186 -16.93 -26.01 25.03
CA PHE A 186 -17.90 -25.21 24.27
C PHE A 186 -19.17 -25.99 23.95
N VAL A 187 -19.06 -27.25 23.51
CA VAL A 187 -20.20 -28.12 23.23
C VAL A 187 -21.05 -28.36 24.48
N SER A 188 -20.41 -28.56 25.64
CA SER A 188 -21.09 -28.73 26.92
C SER A 188 -21.82 -27.47 27.37
N ASP A 189 -21.21 -26.29 27.15
CA ASP A 189 -21.73 -25.01 27.63
C ASP A 189 -22.81 -24.41 26.71
N HIS A 190 -22.84 -24.81 25.43
CA HIS A 190 -23.77 -24.26 24.41
C HIS A 190 -24.66 -25.34 23.75
N PRO A 191 -25.36 -26.19 24.53
CA PRO A 191 -26.10 -27.32 23.98
C PRO A 191 -27.22 -26.90 23.02
N ALA A 192 -27.81 -25.71 23.19
CA ALA A 192 -28.85 -25.20 22.31
C ALA A 192 -28.33 -24.85 20.91
N LEU A 193 -27.17 -24.19 20.82
CA LEU A 193 -26.54 -23.89 19.54
C LEU A 193 -26.15 -25.19 18.83
N ILE A 194 -25.49 -26.11 19.54
CA ILE A 194 -25.06 -27.39 18.97
C ILE A 194 -26.25 -28.21 18.46
N SER A 195 -27.32 -28.30 19.25
CA SER A 195 -28.54 -29.02 18.84
C SER A 195 -29.17 -28.39 17.59
N GLU A 196 -29.16 -27.07 17.46
CA GLU A 196 -29.67 -26.40 16.27
C GLU A 196 -28.82 -26.66 15.04
N ILE A 197 -27.48 -26.67 15.17
CA ILE A 197 -26.57 -27.01 14.08
C ILE A 197 -26.81 -28.44 13.59
N ILE A 198 -26.94 -29.41 14.51
CA ILE A 198 -27.25 -30.80 14.17
C ILE A 198 -28.59 -30.90 13.42
N ARG A 199 -29.60 -30.16 13.87
CA ARG A 199 -30.91 -30.13 13.20
C ARG A 199 -30.82 -29.54 11.79
N LEU A 200 -30.11 -28.44 11.61
CA LEU A 200 -29.90 -27.81 10.31
C LEU A 200 -29.12 -28.73 9.35
N HIS A 201 -28.10 -29.43 9.85
CA HIS A 201 -27.36 -30.45 9.10
C HIS A 201 -28.29 -31.59 8.65
N GLY A 202 -29.11 -32.14 9.54
CA GLY A 202 -30.08 -33.19 9.21
C GLY A 202 -31.06 -32.72 8.12
N GLU A 203 -31.67 -31.54 8.29
CA GLU A 203 -32.59 -30.99 7.29
C GLU A 203 -31.92 -30.74 5.92
N ALA A 204 -30.67 -30.30 5.90
CA ALA A 204 -29.93 -30.05 4.67
C ALA A 204 -29.49 -31.33 3.95
N THR A 205 -29.18 -32.40 4.69
CA THR A 205 -28.66 -33.67 4.15
C THR A 205 -29.76 -34.67 3.80
N GLU A 206 -30.85 -34.72 4.58
CA GLU A 206 -31.99 -35.63 4.39
C GLU A 206 -32.92 -35.16 3.26
N ASN A 207 -32.98 -33.86 2.97
CA ASN A 207 -33.75 -33.31 1.86
C ASN A 207 -32.90 -33.22 0.58
N GLU A 208 -33.14 -34.16 -0.34
CA GLU A 208 -32.42 -34.25 -1.62
C GLU A 208 -32.46 -32.96 -2.44
N ALA A 209 -33.60 -32.27 -2.50
CA ALA A 209 -33.72 -31.03 -3.27
C ALA A 209 -32.87 -29.88 -2.68
N ILE A 210 -32.80 -29.79 -1.35
CA ILE A 210 -31.95 -28.81 -0.65
C ILE A 210 -30.48 -29.17 -0.88
N ARG A 211 -30.10 -30.42 -0.60
CA ARG A 211 -28.73 -30.91 -0.74
C ARG A 211 -28.18 -30.69 -2.15
N ASP A 212 -28.95 -31.06 -3.17
CA ASP A 212 -28.53 -30.97 -4.56
C ASP A 212 -28.41 -29.52 -5.03
N ARG A 213 -29.29 -28.63 -4.55
CA ARG A 213 -29.20 -27.20 -4.84
C ARG A 213 -27.98 -26.57 -4.18
N ILE A 214 -27.71 -26.89 -2.90
CA ILE A 214 -26.49 -26.43 -2.20
C ILE A 214 -25.25 -26.91 -2.95
N SER A 215 -25.14 -28.21 -3.21
CA SER A 215 -23.99 -28.78 -3.91
C SER A 215 -23.76 -28.11 -5.28
N ARG A 216 -24.81 -27.96 -6.09
CA ARG A 216 -24.72 -27.32 -7.42
C ARG A 216 -24.28 -25.87 -7.35
N LYS A 217 -24.79 -25.09 -6.39
CA LYS A 217 -24.48 -23.65 -6.26
C LYS A 217 -23.05 -23.39 -5.77
N PHE A 218 -22.48 -24.28 -4.95
CA PHE A 218 -21.10 -24.18 -4.46
C PHE A 218 -20.06 -24.85 -5.40
N GLN A 219 -20.49 -25.41 -6.54
CA GLN A 219 -19.58 -25.64 -7.67
C GLN A 219 -19.11 -24.34 -8.33
N LEU A 220 -19.80 -23.23 -8.04
CA LEU A 220 -19.41 -21.88 -8.40
C LEU A 220 -18.78 -21.17 -7.21
N LYS A 221 -18.01 -20.12 -7.49
CA LYS A 221 -17.70 -19.12 -6.47
C LYS A 221 -19.01 -18.48 -6.02
N ASN A 222 -19.34 -18.67 -4.74
CA ASN A 222 -20.59 -18.17 -4.17
C ASN A 222 -20.36 -17.66 -2.74
N THR A 223 -20.63 -16.37 -2.57
CA THR A 223 -20.62 -15.65 -1.29
C THR A 223 -21.94 -14.87 -1.09
N CYS A 224 -22.99 -15.23 -1.82
CA CYS A 224 -24.35 -14.71 -1.65
C CYS A 224 -25.08 -15.56 -0.60
N GLY A 225 -25.43 -15.00 0.55
CA GLY A 225 -25.88 -15.75 1.72
C GLY A 225 -24.73 -16.36 2.53
N TYR A 226 -25.08 -17.22 3.50
CA TYR A 226 -24.09 -17.97 4.28
C TYR A 226 -23.51 -19.16 3.49
N GLY A 227 -22.31 -19.60 3.86
CA GLY A 227 -21.67 -20.83 3.36
C GLY A 227 -22.39 -22.10 3.81
N VAL A 228 -23.64 -22.30 3.36
CA VAL A 228 -24.51 -23.42 3.77
C VAL A 228 -24.02 -24.77 3.24
N ASN A 229 -23.02 -24.81 2.35
CA ASN A 229 -22.32 -26.05 2.06
C ASN A 229 -21.64 -26.65 3.30
N ALA A 230 -21.29 -25.82 4.31
CA ALA A 230 -20.85 -26.33 5.61
C ALA A 230 -21.84 -27.33 6.25
N LEU A 231 -23.15 -27.22 5.96
CA LEU A 231 -24.14 -28.15 6.49
C LEU A 231 -24.11 -29.54 5.84
N ILE A 232 -23.55 -29.67 4.63
CA ILE A 232 -23.52 -30.93 3.87
C ILE A 232 -22.10 -31.51 3.70
N ASP A 233 -21.08 -30.67 3.83
CA ASP A 233 -19.67 -31.07 3.66
C ASP A 233 -19.06 -31.62 4.97
N PHE A 234 -19.68 -31.36 6.13
CA PHE A 234 -19.18 -31.75 7.45
C PHE A 234 -20.28 -32.35 8.33
N ASP A 235 -19.89 -33.32 9.16
CA ASP A 235 -20.77 -33.99 10.13
C ASP A 235 -20.59 -33.48 11.57
N ASP A 236 -19.38 -33.06 11.95
CA ASP A 236 -19.10 -32.54 13.30
C ASP A 236 -19.66 -31.12 13.46
N PRO A 237 -20.55 -30.85 14.44
CA PRO A 237 -21.13 -29.51 14.62
C PRO A 237 -20.10 -28.41 14.84
N VAL A 238 -18.92 -28.73 15.42
CA VAL A 238 -17.86 -27.72 15.58
C VAL A 238 -17.19 -27.39 14.24
N GLU A 239 -16.96 -28.38 13.38
CA GLU A 239 -16.47 -28.15 12.01
C GLU A 239 -17.50 -27.39 11.16
N ILE A 240 -18.79 -27.69 11.31
CA ILE A 240 -19.86 -26.91 10.67
C ILE A 240 -19.80 -25.44 11.13
N ILE A 241 -19.72 -25.19 12.44
CA ILE A 241 -19.58 -23.83 13.01
C ILE A 241 -18.35 -23.13 12.44
N GLN A 242 -17.20 -23.80 12.41
CA GLN A 242 -15.95 -23.27 11.85
C GLN A 242 -16.16 -22.76 10.42
N HIS A 243 -16.77 -23.57 9.56
CA HIS A 243 -16.90 -23.25 8.15
C HIS A 243 -18.03 -22.24 7.88
N LEU A 244 -19.08 -22.21 8.72
CA LEU A 244 -20.08 -21.14 8.67
C LEU A 244 -19.51 -19.75 8.98
N MET A 245 -18.41 -19.65 9.74
CA MET A 245 -17.74 -18.37 9.99
C MET A 245 -17.12 -17.76 8.72
N ILE A 246 -16.76 -18.59 7.75
CA ILE A 246 -16.13 -18.18 6.49
C ILE A 246 -17.23 -17.65 5.56
N GLY A 247 -17.13 -16.38 5.15
CA GLY A 247 -18.22 -15.70 4.42
C GLY A 247 -19.37 -15.20 5.32
N SER A 248 -19.23 -15.26 6.65
CA SER A 248 -20.28 -14.78 7.58
C SER A 248 -20.39 -13.26 7.72
N GLU A 249 -19.45 -12.50 7.16
CA GLU A 249 -19.41 -11.04 7.20
C GLU A 249 -19.53 -10.44 8.61
N GLY A 250 -19.07 -11.18 9.62
CA GLY A 250 -19.10 -10.79 11.03
C GLY A 250 -20.48 -10.88 11.68
N THR A 251 -21.48 -11.48 11.03
CA THR A 251 -22.84 -11.60 11.56
C THR A 251 -23.01 -12.77 12.54
N LEU A 252 -22.05 -13.70 12.60
CA LEU A 252 -22.11 -14.91 13.42
C LEU A 252 -21.11 -14.89 14.60
N GLY A 253 -20.08 -14.05 14.54
CA GLY A 253 -19.03 -13.98 15.56
C GLY A 253 -17.77 -13.27 15.06
N PHE A 254 -16.81 -13.08 15.96
CA PHE A 254 -15.52 -12.47 15.67
C PHE A 254 -14.43 -13.54 15.59
N VAL A 255 -13.68 -13.58 14.48
CA VAL A 255 -12.52 -14.46 14.34
C VAL A 255 -11.24 -13.70 14.69
N SER A 256 -10.54 -14.12 15.75
CA SER A 256 -9.32 -13.47 16.23
C SER A 256 -8.06 -13.94 15.49
N GLN A 257 -8.02 -15.21 15.08
CA GLN A 257 -6.95 -15.80 14.29
C GLN A 257 -7.46 -17.04 13.52
N ALA A 258 -6.71 -17.43 12.49
CA ALA A 258 -6.91 -18.69 11.79
C ALA A 258 -5.58 -19.35 11.42
N THR A 259 -5.60 -20.68 11.37
CA THR A 259 -4.51 -21.53 10.89
C THR A 259 -4.86 -22.03 9.50
N PHE A 260 -3.97 -21.81 8.54
CA PHE A 260 -4.13 -22.17 7.14
C PHE A 260 -3.20 -23.32 6.77
N GLU A 261 -3.70 -24.25 5.95
CA GLU A 261 -2.89 -25.06 5.06
C GLU A 261 -2.48 -24.21 3.85
N THR A 262 -1.18 -24.03 3.65
CA THR A 262 -0.66 -23.10 2.64
C THR A 262 -0.44 -23.80 1.30
N VAL A 263 -0.54 -23.02 0.23
CA VAL A 263 -0.39 -23.48 -1.15
C VAL A 263 1.07 -23.33 -1.58
N HIS A 264 1.56 -24.30 -2.35
CA HIS A 264 2.88 -24.24 -2.99
C HIS A 264 2.93 -23.09 -4.01
N ASP A 265 4.02 -22.31 -4.00
CA ASP A 265 4.29 -21.24 -4.96
C ASP A 265 5.50 -21.59 -5.81
N ALA A 266 5.24 -22.26 -6.93
CA ALA A 266 6.27 -22.72 -7.85
C ALA A 266 7.08 -21.54 -8.46
N PRO A 267 8.42 -21.65 -8.56
CA PRO A 267 9.30 -20.56 -8.91
C PRO A 267 9.35 -20.26 -10.42
N LEU A 268 9.16 -21.26 -11.28
CA LEU A 268 9.16 -21.08 -12.73
C LEU A 268 7.74 -20.85 -13.21
N LYS A 269 7.56 -19.81 -14.04
CA LYS A 269 6.26 -19.38 -14.54
C LYS A 269 6.33 -19.14 -16.03
N ALA A 270 5.25 -19.48 -16.71
CA ALA A 270 5.04 -19.17 -18.12
C ALA A 270 3.65 -18.59 -18.29
N THR A 271 3.51 -17.66 -19.24
CA THR A 271 2.21 -17.05 -19.53
C THR A 271 2.00 -16.86 -21.03
N SER A 272 0.74 -16.81 -21.45
CA SER A 272 0.34 -16.48 -22.82
C SER A 272 -0.81 -15.49 -22.80
N MET A 273 -0.72 -14.44 -23.63
CA MET A 273 -1.82 -13.53 -23.93
C MET A 273 -2.45 -13.97 -25.26
N VAL A 274 -3.70 -14.43 -25.21
CA VAL A 274 -4.43 -14.96 -26.36
C VAL A 274 -5.61 -14.07 -26.69
N TYR A 275 -5.79 -13.72 -27.97
CA TYR A 275 -6.88 -12.86 -28.43
C TYR A 275 -7.92 -13.66 -29.20
N PHE A 276 -9.19 -13.38 -28.94
CA PHE A 276 -10.38 -14.00 -29.53
C PHE A 276 -11.26 -12.93 -30.19
N ALA A 277 -12.11 -13.34 -31.12
CA ALA A 277 -12.98 -12.42 -31.85
C ALA A 277 -14.11 -11.84 -30.97
N ASN A 278 -14.55 -12.57 -29.94
CA ASN A 278 -15.65 -12.19 -29.05
C ASN A 278 -15.65 -12.96 -27.70
N LEU A 279 -16.52 -12.52 -26.78
CA LEU A 279 -16.69 -13.10 -25.44
C LEU A 279 -17.15 -14.58 -25.45
N ARG A 280 -17.89 -14.99 -26.48
CA ARG A 280 -18.36 -16.37 -26.62
C ARG A 280 -17.21 -17.30 -27.00
N ASP A 281 -16.36 -16.89 -27.94
CA ASP A 281 -15.22 -17.69 -28.39
C ASP A 281 -14.18 -17.89 -27.29
N VAL A 282 -13.85 -16.83 -26.53
CA VAL A 282 -12.92 -16.96 -25.40
C VAL A 282 -13.46 -17.87 -24.29
N SER A 283 -14.78 -17.89 -24.10
CA SER A 283 -15.43 -18.75 -23.10
C SER A 283 -15.33 -20.24 -23.44
N GLN A 284 -15.11 -20.62 -24.71
CA GLN A 284 -14.88 -22.01 -25.10
C GLN A 284 -13.56 -22.57 -24.54
N ALA A 285 -12.62 -21.70 -24.13
CA ALA A 285 -11.35 -22.12 -23.53
C ALA A 285 -11.49 -22.69 -22.11
N ILE A 286 -12.59 -22.42 -21.40
CA ILE A 286 -12.73 -22.78 -19.98
C ILE A 286 -12.65 -24.30 -19.75
N ILE A 287 -13.42 -25.10 -20.50
CA ILE A 287 -13.53 -26.54 -20.28
C ILE A 287 -12.21 -27.25 -20.60
N PRO A 288 -11.53 -26.97 -21.74
CA PRO A 288 -10.19 -27.51 -22.00
C PRO A 288 -9.16 -27.10 -20.93
N LEU A 289 -9.16 -25.83 -20.50
CA LEU A 289 -8.18 -25.34 -19.52
C LEU A 289 -8.36 -25.98 -18.14
N ARG A 290 -9.59 -26.29 -17.71
CA ARG A 290 -9.86 -27.00 -16.45
C ARG A 290 -9.28 -28.42 -16.43
N GLN A 291 -8.93 -28.99 -17.58
CA GLN A 291 -8.28 -30.30 -17.69
C GLN A 291 -6.75 -30.22 -17.63
N CYS A 292 -6.17 -29.02 -17.66
CA CYS A 292 -4.73 -28.77 -17.70
C CYS A 292 -4.21 -28.27 -16.34
N GLN A 293 -2.88 -28.28 -16.16
CA GLN A 293 -2.23 -27.61 -15.03
C GLN A 293 -2.10 -26.11 -15.30
N VAL A 294 -3.14 -25.35 -14.94
CA VAL A 294 -3.22 -23.90 -15.13
C VAL A 294 -3.30 -23.22 -13.77
N SER A 295 -2.43 -22.23 -13.54
CA SER A 295 -2.39 -21.45 -12.31
C SER A 295 -3.39 -20.29 -12.31
N ALA A 296 -3.65 -19.70 -13.47
CA ALA A 296 -4.67 -18.66 -13.69
C ALA A 296 -5.13 -18.62 -15.16
N ALA A 297 -6.37 -18.21 -15.40
CA ALA A 297 -6.85 -17.83 -16.73
C ALA A 297 -7.77 -16.61 -16.60
N GLU A 298 -7.28 -15.45 -17.04
CA GLU A 298 -7.92 -14.16 -16.80
C GLU A 298 -8.55 -13.60 -18.07
N LEU A 299 -9.89 -13.51 -18.09
CA LEU A 299 -10.68 -12.93 -19.16
C LEU A 299 -10.61 -11.41 -19.13
N MET A 300 -10.53 -10.77 -20.30
CA MET A 300 -10.60 -9.32 -20.48
C MET A 300 -11.40 -9.01 -21.75
N ASP A 301 -12.42 -8.17 -21.65
CA ASP A 301 -13.22 -7.77 -22.80
C ASP A 301 -12.59 -6.62 -23.60
N ARG A 302 -13.23 -6.19 -24.70
CA ARG A 302 -12.69 -5.12 -25.54
C ARG A 302 -12.51 -3.81 -24.77
N ASN A 303 -13.49 -3.43 -23.95
CA ASN A 303 -13.44 -2.21 -23.17
C ASN A 303 -12.29 -2.24 -22.16
N ALA A 304 -12.03 -3.40 -21.53
CA ALA A 304 -10.88 -3.60 -20.66
C ALA A 304 -9.56 -3.33 -21.38
N LEU A 305 -9.38 -3.92 -22.57
CA LEU A 305 -8.17 -3.74 -23.37
C LEU A 305 -8.01 -2.29 -23.84
N GLN A 306 -9.12 -1.65 -24.22
CA GLN A 306 -9.12 -0.25 -24.64
C GLN A 306 -8.73 0.70 -23.51
N ALA A 307 -9.13 0.39 -22.27
CA ALA A 307 -8.79 1.23 -21.12
C ALA A 307 -7.27 1.31 -20.86
N VAL A 308 -6.49 0.33 -21.35
CA VAL A 308 -5.03 0.27 -21.14
C VAL A 308 -4.20 0.48 -22.41
N GLU A 309 -4.76 0.37 -23.63
CA GLU A 309 -3.98 0.34 -24.89
C GLU A 309 -3.10 1.57 -25.16
N ASP A 310 -3.44 2.74 -24.58
CA ASP A 310 -2.67 3.97 -24.70
C ASP A 310 -1.62 4.18 -23.58
N GLN A 311 -1.51 3.24 -22.63
CA GLN A 311 -0.54 3.36 -21.54
C GLN A 311 0.89 3.07 -22.01
N PRO A 312 1.90 3.80 -21.49
CA PRO A 312 3.30 3.57 -21.86
C PRO A 312 3.73 2.12 -21.64
N GLY A 313 4.31 1.51 -22.68
CA GLY A 313 4.85 0.15 -22.64
C GLY A 313 3.86 -0.96 -22.99
N MET A 314 2.59 -0.65 -23.26
CA MET A 314 1.59 -1.65 -23.65
C MET A 314 1.82 -2.18 -25.07
N PRO A 315 1.44 -3.45 -25.38
CA PRO A 315 1.60 -4.01 -26.72
C PRO A 315 0.82 -3.24 -27.79
N GLU A 316 1.50 -2.86 -28.89
CA GLU A 316 0.87 -2.10 -30.00
C GLU A 316 -0.28 -2.87 -30.66
N GLU A 317 -0.25 -4.20 -30.62
CA GLU A 317 -1.31 -5.06 -31.15
C GLU A 317 -2.68 -4.76 -30.53
N LEU A 318 -2.74 -4.29 -29.28
CA LEU A 318 -3.99 -3.96 -28.59
C LEU A 318 -4.85 -2.95 -29.39
N LYS A 319 -4.20 -1.98 -30.04
CA LYS A 319 -4.87 -0.93 -30.85
C LYS A 319 -5.48 -1.48 -32.15
N SER A 320 -5.01 -2.63 -32.61
CA SER A 320 -5.46 -3.26 -33.86
C SER A 320 -6.59 -4.28 -33.66
N LEU A 321 -6.98 -4.55 -32.41
CA LEU A 321 -8.00 -5.53 -32.08
C LEU A 321 -9.40 -5.08 -32.52
N PRO A 322 -10.23 -5.98 -33.08
CA PRO A 322 -11.59 -5.65 -33.51
C PRO A 322 -12.50 -5.26 -32.33
N ALA A 323 -13.61 -4.57 -32.62
CA ALA A 323 -14.55 -4.07 -31.60
C ALA A 323 -15.16 -5.17 -30.71
N GLY A 324 -15.28 -6.40 -31.22
CA GLY A 324 -15.76 -7.52 -30.43
C GLY A 324 -14.70 -8.20 -29.57
N ALA A 325 -13.40 -7.89 -29.76
CA ALA A 325 -12.32 -8.73 -29.28
C ALA A 325 -12.35 -8.97 -27.77
N ALA A 326 -11.94 -10.17 -27.36
CA ALA A 326 -11.67 -10.49 -25.98
C ALA A 326 -10.27 -11.10 -25.86
N ALA A 327 -9.63 -10.94 -24.71
CA ALA A 327 -8.34 -11.55 -24.42
C ALA A 327 -8.44 -12.53 -23.25
N LEU A 328 -7.55 -13.50 -23.26
CA LEU A 328 -7.33 -14.45 -22.18
C LEU A 328 -5.85 -14.46 -21.83
N LEU A 329 -5.53 -14.11 -20.58
CA LEU A 329 -4.20 -14.27 -20.02
C LEU A 329 -4.12 -15.62 -19.30
N ILE A 330 -3.39 -16.57 -19.86
CA ILE A 330 -3.21 -17.91 -19.31
C ILE A 330 -1.87 -17.97 -18.59
N ASP A 331 -1.83 -18.52 -17.38
CA ASP A 331 -0.61 -18.67 -16.57
C ASP A 331 -0.46 -20.12 -16.09
N THR A 332 0.77 -20.64 -16.14
CA THR A 332 1.14 -21.93 -15.57
C THR A 332 2.49 -21.86 -14.85
N SER A 333 2.71 -22.76 -13.89
CA SER A 333 3.90 -22.75 -13.06
C SER A 333 4.34 -24.15 -12.64
N ALA A 334 5.66 -24.32 -12.49
CA ALA A 334 6.29 -25.59 -12.11
C ALA A 334 7.62 -25.36 -11.36
N ASP A 335 8.11 -26.42 -10.70
CA ASP A 335 9.38 -26.39 -9.97
C ASP A 335 10.61 -26.56 -10.87
N ASP A 336 10.42 -27.16 -12.05
CA ASP A 336 11.46 -27.40 -13.03
C ASP A 336 11.00 -27.10 -14.46
N MET A 337 11.97 -26.86 -15.35
CA MET A 337 11.71 -26.42 -16.72
C MET A 337 11.11 -27.52 -17.60
N GLU A 338 11.41 -28.79 -17.32
CA GLU A 338 10.89 -29.92 -18.10
C GLU A 338 9.38 -30.05 -17.89
N THR A 339 8.94 -30.03 -16.63
CA THR A 339 7.54 -30.01 -16.24
C THR A 339 6.82 -28.79 -16.81
N LEU A 340 7.42 -27.60 -16.72
CA LEU A 340 6.83 -26.37 -17.25
C LEU A 340 6.59 -26.47 -18.78
N LEU A 341 7.57 -26.96 -19.53
CA LEU A 341 7.46 -27.13 -20.98
C LEU A 341 6.42 -28.19 -21.36
N ALA A 342 6.32 -29.27 -20.58
CA ALA A 342 5.29 -30.28 -20.78
C ALA A 342 3.87 -29.71 -20.56
N GLN A 343 3.68 -28.90 -19.51
CA GLN A 343 2.41 -28.21 -19.24
C GLN A 343 2.05 -27.22 -20.34
N ILE A 344 3.02 -26.43 -20.83
CA ILE A 344 2.81 -25.51 -21.97
C ILE A 344 2.31 -26.28 -23.19
N LYS A 345 2.99 -27.37 -23.55
CA LYS A 345 2.63 -28.19 -24.71
C LYS A 345 1.24 -28.79 -24.57
N GLU A 346 0.90 -29.32 -23.40
CA GLU A 346 -0.44 -29.85 -23.12
C GLU A 346 -1.53 -28.77 -23.31
N ILE A 347 -1.31 -27.57 -22.78
CA ILE A 347 -2.25 -26.45 -22.92
C ILE A 347 -2.41 -26.07 -24.40
N GLU A 348 -1.30 -25.93 -25.14
CA GLU A 348 -1.33 -25.60 -26.57
C GLU A 348 -2.09 -26.66 -27.38
N GLU A 349 -1.87 -27.95 -27.13
CA GLU A 349 -2.59 -29.05 -27.79
C GLU A 349 -4.09 -29.03 -27.49
N LYS A 350 -4.47 -28.78 -26.23
CA LYS A 350 -5.87 -28.71 -25.80
C LYS A 350 -6.61 -27.51 -26.38
N LEU A 351 -5.92 -26.40 -26.63
CA LEU A 351 -6.50 -25.19 -27.20
C LEU A 351 -6.41 -25.09 -28.73
N ALA A 352 -5.68 -25.98 -29.40
CA ALA A 352 -5.40 -25.91 -30.84
C ALA A 352 -6.64 -25.87 -31.75
N HIS A 353 -7.78 -26.37 -31.28
CA HIS A 353 -9.04 -26.39 -32.02
C HIS A 353 -9.82 -25.06 -31.94
N LEU A 354 -9.41 -24.13 -31.07
CA LEU A 354 -10.07 -22.83 -30.90
C LEU A 354 -9.58 -21.83 -31.96
N HIS A 355 -10.50 -20.99 -32.42
CA HIS A 355 -10.18 -19.91 -33.35
C HIS A 355 -9.71 -18.68 -32.59
N THR A 356 -8.44 -18.33 -32.74
CA THR A 356 -7.81 -17.16 -32.11
C THR A 356 -7.38 -16.15 -33.17
N LEU A 357 -7.31 -14.87 -32.80
CA LEU A 357 -6.84 -13.79 -33.68
C LEU A 357 -5.32 -13.81 -33.86
N THR A 358 -4.61 -14.36 -32.88
CA THR A 358 -3.16 -14.58 -32.91
C THR A 358 -2.83 -16.00 -32.46
N PRO A 359 -1.71 -16.60 -32.91
CA PRO A 359 -1.28 -17.91 -32.42
C PRO A 359 -1.07 -17.90 -30.90
N ILE A 360 -1.49 -18.99 -30.24
CA ILE A 360 -1.20 -19.20 -28.81
C ILE A 360 0.30 -19.41 -28.66
N LYS A 361 0.94 -18.56 -27.85
CA LYS A 361 2.39 -18.63 -27.62
C LYS A 361 2.70 -18.29 -26.18
N PHE A 362 3.30 -19.24 -25.47
CA PHE A 362 3.78 -19.01 -24.11
C PHE A 362 5.14 -18.30 -24.12
N THR A 363 5.37 -17.49 -23.08
CA THR A 363 6.66 -16.86 -22.79
C THR A 363 7.10 -17.17 -21.36
N THR A 364 8.39 -17.47 -21.20
CA THR A 364 9.09 -17.51 -19.91
C THR A 364 9.97 -16.27 -19.72
N ASP A 365 9.96 -15.33 -20.68
CA ASP A 365 10.67 -14.06 -20.54
C ASP A 365 10.00 -13.22 -19.45
N LYS A 366 10.79 -12.86 -18.43
CA LYS A 366 10.27 -12.17 -17.24
C LYS A 366 9.72 -10.79 -17.58
N HIS A 367 10.28 -10.09 -18.57
CA HIS A 367 9.81 -8.75 -18.93
C HIS A 367 8.45 -8.83 -19.59
N LEU A 368 8.28 -9.71 -20.58
CA LEU A 368 7.01 -9.91 -21.27
C LEU A 368 5.95 -10.52 -20.33
N TYR A 369 6.33 -11.47 -19.47
CA TYR A 369 5.47 -12.02 -18.42
C TYR A 369 4.89 -10.91 -17.53
N ASN A 370 5.76 -10.04 -17.01
CA ASN A 370 5.34 -8.93 -16.17
C ASN A 370 4.50 -7.91 -16.94
N LEU A 371 4.81 -7.66 -18.21
CA LEU A 371 4.03 -6.77 -19.06
C LEU A 371 2.57 -7.26 -19.20
N TYR A 372 2.36 -8.54 -19.49
CA TYR A 372 1.01 -9.10 -19.61
C TYR A 372 0.24 -9.07 -18.28
N TRP A 373 0.90 -9.36 -17.16
CA TRP A 373 0.27 -9.20 -15.84
C TRP A 373 -0.02 -7.74 -15.51
N ASN A 374 0.79 -6.79 -15.98
CA ASN A 374 0.51 -5.37 -15.81
C ASN A 374 -0.73 -4.92 -16.59
N VAL A 375 -0.93 -5.42 -17.81
CA VAL A 375 -2.19 -5.23 -18.59
C VAL A 375 -3.39 -5.64 -17.71
N ARG A 376 -3.36 -6.89 -17.20
CA ARG A 376 -4.44 -7.44 -16.37
C ARG A 376 -4.66 -6.69 -15.04
N ASN A 377 -3.59 -6.31 -14.36
CA ASN A 377 -3.68 -5.63 -13.05
C ASN A 377 -4.11 -4.15 -13.19
N GLY A 378 -3.86 -3.53 -14.35
CA GLY A 378 -4.18 -2.13 -14.63
C GLY A 378 -5.65 -1.87 -15.00
N LEU A 379 -6.44 -2.90 -15.31
CA LEU A 379 -7.79 -2.74 -15.88
C LEU A 379 -8.74 -1.95 -14.98
N PHE A 380 -8.88 -2.37 -13.72
CA PHE A 380 -9.77 -1.70 -12.77
C PHE A 380 -9.39 -0.23 -12.57
N THR A 381 -8.11 0.03 -12.38
CA THR A 381 -7.55 1.38 -12.25
C THR A 381 -7.93 2.25 -13.44
N SER A 382 -7.78 1.71 -14.64
CA SER A 382 -7.97 2.45 -15.88
C SER A 382 -9.45 2.76 -16.09
N ALA A 383 -10.33 1.79 -15.86
CA ALA A 383 -11.78 1.97 -15.87
C ALA A 383 -12.24 3.02 -14.84
N ALA A 384 -11.76 2.92 -13.59
CA ALA A 384 -12.13 3.88 -12.56
C ALA A 384 -11.57 5.30 -12.81
N ALA A 385 -10.49 5.42 -13.58
CA ALA A 385 -9.86 6.72 -13.89
C ALA A 385 -10.58 7.51 -15.00
N THR A 386 -11.33 6.83 -15.88
CA THR A 386 -12.10 7.42 -16.98
C THR A 386 -13.54 7.79 -16.59
N ARG A 387 -14.03 7.29 -15.44
CA ARG A 387 -15.38 7.56 -14.96
C ARG A 387 -15.67 9.07 -14.85
N PRO A 388 -16.93 9.52 -15.09
CA PRO A 388 -17.32 10.90 -14.86
C PRO A 388 -17.01 11.35 -13.42
N ALA A 389 -16.78 12.66 -13.23
CA ALA A 389 -16.80 13.24 -11.88
C ALA A 389 -18.15 12.93 -11.20
N HIS A 390 -18.26 13.13 -9.88
CA HIS A 390 -19.49 12.94 -9.08
C HIS A 390 -20.18 11.55 -9.11
N THR A 391 -19.77 10.61 -9.95
CA THR A 391 -20.34 9.26 -10.01
C THR A 391 -19.69 8.30 -9.00
N ALA A 392 -20.46 7.30 -8.57
CA ALA A 392 -19.91 6.17 -7.81
C ALA A 392 -19.11 5.25 -8.73
N CYS A 393 -18.24 4.43 -8.13
CA CYS A 393 -17.61 3.30 -8.82
C CYS A 393 -18.07 2.03 -8.14
N ILE A 394 -18.91 1.26 -8.84
CA ILE A 394 -19.43 -0.02 -8.36
C ILE A 394 -18.75 -1.12 -9.16
N ILE A 395 -18.34 -2.18 -8.47
CA ILE A 395 -17.81 -3.40 -9.07
C ILE A 395 -18.74 -4.54 -8.68
N GLU A 396 -19.47 -5.06 -9.66
CA GLU A 396 -20.24 -6.27 -9.47
C GLU A 396 -19.42 -7.50 -9.90
N ASP A 397 -19.71 -8.63 -9.30
CA ASP A 397 -18.96 -9.88 -9.43
C ASP A 397 -19.90 -11.07 -9.45
N VAL A 398 -20.18 -11.57 -10.66
CA VAL A 398 -21.09 -12.70 -10.89
C VAL A 398 -20.29 -13.94 -11.26
N ALA A 399 -20.88 -15.12 -11.09
CA ALA A 399 -20.28 -16.36 -11.60
C ALA A 399 -21.30 -17.26 -12.30
N PHE A 400 -20.86 -17.92 -13.37
CA PHE A 400 -21.66 -18.84 -14.16
C PHE A 400 -20.95 -20.16 -14.36
N ARG A 401 -21.72 -21.20 -14.70
CA ARG A 401 -21.15 -22.48 -15.09
C ARG A 401 -20.44 -22.37 -16.44
N GLY A 402 -19.39 -23.17 -16.61
CA GLY A 402 -18.56 -23.15 -17.82
C GLY A 402 -19.32 -23.45 -19.10
N GLU A 403 -20.34 -24.32 -19.04
CA GLU A 403 -21.09 -24.75 -20.22
C GLU A 403 -21.97 -23.63 -20.82
N ILE A 404 -22.37 -22.65 -20.01
CA ILE A 404 -23.26 -21.54 -20.42
C ILE A 404 -22.55 -20.18 -20.42
N LEU A 405 -21.26 -20.14 -20.06
CA LEU A 405 -20.55 -18.89 -19.77
C LEU A 405 -20.60 -17.90 -20.95
N GLY A 406 -20.40 -18.37 -22.19
CA GLY A 406 -20.45 -17.52 -23.36
C GLY A 406 -21.82 -16.86 -23.59
N ASP A 407 -22.92 -17.61 -23.37
CA ASP A 407 -24.29 -17.07 -23.47
C ASP A 407 -24.56 -16.07 -22.35
N ALA A 408 -24.25 -16.44 -21.11
CA ALA A 408 -24.47 -15.60 -19.94
C ALA A 408 -23.71 -14.26 -20.03
N LEU A 409 -22.45 -14.27 -20.44
CA LEU A 409 -21.66 -13.04 -20.58
C LEU A 409 -22.13 -12.16 -21.75
N THR A 410 -22.65 -12.77 -22.81
CA THR A 410 -23.26 -12.02 -23.93
C THR A 410 -24.50 -11.28 -23.44
N ASP A 411 -25.36 -11.95 -22.66
CA ASP A 411 -26.57 -11.34 -22.10
C ASP A 411 -26.25 -10.25 -21.07
N VAL A 412 -25.25 -10.45 -20.20
CA VAL A 412 -24.79 -9.42 -19.25
C VAL A 412 -24.30 -8.18 -20.01
N ARG A 413 -23.53 -8.37 -21.09
CA ARG A 413 -23.06 -7.26 -21.94
C ARG A 413 -24.22 -6.52 -22.61
N ALA A 414 -25.24 -7.24 -23.08
CA ALA A 414 -26.44 -6.63 -23.65
C ALA A 414 -27.20 -5.80 -22.60
N LEU A 415 -27.43 -6.35 -21.40
CA LEU A 415 -28.08 -5.64 -20.29
C LEU A 415 -27.34 -4.36 -19.91
N LEU A 416 -26.01 -4.41 -19.82
CA LEU A 416 -25.17 -3.23 -19.56
C LEU A 416 -25.39 -2.14 -20.61
N ALA A 417 -25.38 -2.50 -21.90
CA ALA A 417 -25.60 -1.56 -22.99
C ALA A 417 -27.02 -0.96 -22.98
N GLU A 418 -28.06 -1.80 -22.81
CA GLU A 418 -29.47 -1.37 -22.74
C GLU A 418 -29.73 -0.45 -21.54
N SER A 419 -29.01 -0.68 -20.44
CA SER A 419 -29.05 0.14 -19.23
C SER A 419 -28.20 1.40 -19.32
N GLY A 420 -27.54 1.67 -20.45
CA GLY A 420 -26.67 2.83 -20.65
C GLY A 420 -25.41 2.81 -19.78
N TYR A 421 -24.79 1.63 -19.68
CA TYR A 421 -23.46 1.35 -19.14
C TYR A 421 -22.61 0.61 -20.20
N ASP A 422 -22.71 1.02 -21.46
CA ASP A 422 -22.01 0.42 -22.60
C ASP A 422 -20.49 0.48 -22.48
N ASP A 423 -19.97 1.47 -21.75
CA ASP A 423 -18.57 1.67 -21.42
C ASP A 423 -18.05 0.76 -20.29
N ALA A 424 -18.92 -0.05 -19.68
CA ALA A 424 -18.56 -0.96 -18.61
C ALA A 424 -17.41 -1.88 -19.04
N VAL A 425 -16.36 -1.94 -18.22
CA VAL A 425 -15.20 -2.81 -18.43
C VAL A 425 -15.50 -4.17 -17.79
N MET A 426 -15.29 -5.27 -18.53
CA MET A 426 -15.51 -6.65 -18.05
C MET A 426 -14.20 -7.43 -17.99
N TRP A 427 -13.92 -8.05 -16.84
CA TRP A 427 -12.76 -8.94 -16.68
C TRP A 427 -13.06 -10.02 -15.65
N GLY A 428 -12.36 -11.15 -15.66
CA GLY A 428 -12.73 -12.23 -14.75
C GLY A 428 -11.78 -13.40 -14.66
N HIS A 429 -12.06 -14.26 -13.70
CA HIS A 429 -11.39 -15.52 -13.46
C HIS A 429 -12.10 -16.61 -14.27
N LEU A 430 -11.65 -16.81 -15.51
CA LEU A 430 -12.34 -17.69 -16.47
C LEU A 430 -12.50 -19.10 -15.91
N LEU A 431 -11.48 -19.66 -15.23
CA LEU A 431 -11.52 -21.01 -14.68
C LEU A 431 -12.67 -21.24 -13.69
N ASP A 432 -13.10 -20.20 -12.97
CA ASP A 432 -14.20 -20.28 -12.00
C ASP A 432 -15.54 -19.77 -12.58
N GLY A 433 -15.53 -19.37 -13.86
CA GLY A 433 -16.68 -18.72 -14.51
C GLY A 433 -17.07 -17.39 -13.87
N ASN A 434 -16.17 -16.78 -13.09
CA ASN A 434 -16.41 -15.55 -12.35
C ASN A 434 -15.98 -14.34 -13.19
N VAL A 435 -16.90 -13.38 -13.38
CA VAL A 435 -16.65 -12.15 -14.11
C VAL A 435 -17.06 -10.93 -13.29
N HIS A 436 -16.22 -9.93 -13.32
CA HIS A 436 -16.41 -8.61 -12.76
C HIS A 436 -16.77 -7.61 -13.84
N PHE A 437 -17.57 -6.61 -13.49
CA PHE A 437 -17.78 -5.44 -14.33
C PHE A 437 -17.97 -4.17 -13.51
N THR A 438 -17.60 -3.04 -14.10
CA THR A 438 -17.74 -1.72 -13.48
C THR A 438 -18.93 -0.96 -14.03
N ILE A 439 -19.69 -0.32 -13.15
CA ILE A 439 -20.70 0.69 -13.53
C ILE A 439 -20.50 1.97 -12.73
N PHE A 440 -20.92 3.10 -13.32
CA PHE A 440 -20.72 4.44 -12.76
C PHE A 440 -22.03 5.20 -12.57
N PRO A 441 -22.95 4.75 -11.70
CA PRO A 441 -24.20 5.47 -11.48
C PRO A 441 -23.97 6.82 -10.79
N ASP A 442 -24.78 7.81 -11.17
CA ASP A 442 -24.95 9.03 -10.39
C ASP A 442 -25.89 8.77 -9.21
N ILE A 443 -25.32 8.42 -8.07
CA ILE A 443 -26.07 8.17 -6.84
C ILE A 443 -26.40 9.45 -6.06
N ASN A 444 -26.13 10.63 -6.61
CA ASN A 444 -26.47 11.90 -5.96
C ASN A 444 -27.88 12.39 -6.34
N THR A 445 -28.52 11.80 -7.35
CA THR A 445 -29.84 12.20 -7.84
C THR A 445 -30.85 11.06 -7.70
N PRO A 446 -32.13 11.36 -7.37
CA PRO A 446 -33.17 10.32 -7.29
C PRO A 446 -33.33 9.52 -8.58
N ALA A 447 -33.19 10.17 -9.74
CA ALA A 447 -33.28 9.51 -11.04
C ALA A 447 -32.13 8.51 -11.26
N GLY A 448 -30.89 8.90 -10.90
CA GLY A 448 -29.74 8.00 -11.02
C GLY A 448 -29.81 6.81 -10.04
N VAL A 449 -30.34 7.03 -8.82
CA VAL A 449 -30.63 5.94 -7.87
C VAL A 449 -31.68 4.98 -8.42
N GLN A 450 -32.78 5.49 -9.00
CA GLN A 450 -33.80 4.64 -9.60
C GLN A 450 -33.27 3.83 -10.80
N LYS A 451 -32.43 4.45 -11.65
CA LYS A 451 -31.77 3.77 -12.77
C LYS A 451 -30.90 2.60 -12.27
N TYR A 452 -30.10 2.83 -11.22
CA TYR A 452 -29.32 1.78 -10.57
C TYR A 452 -30.22 0.68 -9.99
N ALA A 453 -31.32 1.06 -9.34
CA ALA A 453 -32.27 0.11 -8.77
C ALA A 453 -32.83 -0.86 -9.81
N SER A 454 -33.32 -0.33 -10.94
CA SER A 454 -33.84 -1.14 -12.05
C SER A 454 -32.76 -2.05 -12.64
N PHE A 455 -31.55 -1.52 -12.88
CA PHE A 455 -30.43 -2.33 -13.36
C PHE A 455 -30.12 -3.52 -12.44
N MET A 456 -30.08 -3.31 -11.12
CA MET A 456 -29.80 -4.39 -10.17
C MET A 456 -30.91 -5.45 -10.15
N GLN A 457 -32.17 -5.04 -10.27
CA GLN A 457 -33.29 -5.99 -10.36
C GLN A 457 -33.19 -6.87 -11.60
N ASP A 458 -32.93 -6.25 -12.77
CA ASP A 458 -32.79 -6.95 -14.04
C ASP A 458 -31.54 -7.86 -14.06
N LEU A 459 -30.43 -7.39 -13.48
CA LEU A 459 -29.22 -8.19 -13.30
C LEU A 459 -29.49 -9.41 -12.43
N CYS A 460 -30.17 -9.24 -11.30
CA CYS A 460 -30.50 -10.32 -10.39
C CYS A 460 -31.42 -11.37 -11.06
N GLU A 461 -32.38 -10.93 -11.87
CA GLU A 461 -33.25 -11.82 -12.64
C GLU A 461 -32.45 -12.60 -13.70
N LEU A 462 -31.61 -11.92 -14.47
CA LEU A 462 -30.76 -12.52 -15.49
C LEU A 462 -29.80 -13.55 -14.89
N VAL A 463 -29.14 -13.21 -13.79
CA VAL A 463 -28.11 -14.07 -13.18
C VAL A 463 -28.74 -15.22 -12.43
N ALA A 464 -29.60 -14.95 -11.45
CA ALA A 464 -30.08 -15.97 -10.52
C ALA A 464 -31.19 -16.85 -11.10
N VAL A 465 -32.05 -16.30 -11.98
CA VAL A 465 -33.22 -17.02 -12.51
C VAL A 465 -32.95 -17.55 -13.91
N LYS A 466 -32.56 -16.71 -14.87
CA LYS A 466 -32.37 -17.13 -16.26
C LYS A 466 -31.18 -18.08 -16.42
N HIS A 467 -30.05 -17.75 -15.80
CA HIS A 467 -28.79 -18.49 -15.97
C HIS A 467 -28.41 -19.36 -14.75
N GLU A 468 -29.21 -19.34 -13.67
CA GLU A 468 -28.92 -20.04 -12.41
C GLU A 468 -27.49 -19.79 -11.86
N GLY A 469 -26.91 -18.62 -12.17
CA GLY A 469 -25.59 -18.18 -11.75
C GLY A 469 -25.56 -17.67 -10.30
N SER A 470 -24.36 -17.36 -9.82
CA SER A 470 -24.10 -16.76 -8.50
C SER A 470 -24.13 -15.22 -8.60
N LEU A 471 -24.91 -14.56 -7.75
CA LEU A 471 -24.99 -13.09 -7.71
C LEU A 471 -23.73 -12.45 -7.10
N LYS A 472 -23.01 -13.19 -6.25
CA LYS A 472 -21.77 -12.75 -5.62
C LYS A 472 -20.76 -13.87 -5.60
N ALA A 473 -19.65 -13.67 -6.28
CA ALA A 473 -18.58 -14.65 -6.35
C ALA A 473 -17.57 -14.51 -5.20
N GLU A 474 -17.11 -13.29 -4.89
CA GLU A 474 -15.99 -13.05 -3.98
C GLU A 474 -16.19 -11.84 -3.04
N HIS A 475 -17.02 -10.86 -3.40
CA HIS A 475 -17.11 -9.58 -2.68
C HIS A 475 -18.05 -9.58 -1.48
N GLY A 476 -18.65 -10.74 -1.16
CA GLY A 476 -19.65 -10.90 -0.11
C GLY A 476 -21.02 -10.33 -0.49
N THR A 477 -22.04 -10.79 0.23
CA THR A 477 -23.43 -10.36 0.13
C THR A 477 -23.59 -8.90 0.55
N GLY A 478 -23.03 -8.57 1.71
CA GLY A 478 -23.20 -7.29 2.38
C GLY A 478 -24.65 -6.86 2.53
N ARG A 479 -24.86 -5.55 2.38
CA ARG A 479 -26.19 -4.93 2.26
C ARG A 479 -26.67 -4.93 0.81
N ASN A 480 -25.74 -4.85 -0.14
CA ASN A 480 -26.06 -4.73 -1.56
C ASN A 480 -26.88 -5.91 -2.08
N MET A 481 -26.57 -7.13 -1.65
CA MET A 481 -27.25 -8.34 -2.13
C MET A 481 -28.16 -9.02 -1.10
N ALA A 482 -28.24 -8.50 0.13
CA ALA A 482 -29.07 -9.10 1.17
C ALA A 482 -30.55 -9.30 0.75
N PRO A 483 -31.21 -8.34 0.05
CA PRO A 483 -32.58 -8.53 -0.45
C PRO A 483 -32.73 -9.66 -1.47
N PHE A 484 -31.65 -10.02 -2.17
CA PHE A 484 -31.68 -10.94 -3.31
C PHE A 484 -31.23 -12.36 -2.93
N VAL A 485 -30.84 -12.60 -1.67
CA VAL A 485 -30.42 -13.94 -1.20
C VAL A 485 -31.53 -14.96 -1.40
N GLU A 486 -32.77 -14.63 -1.06
CA GLU A 486 -33.91 -15.53 -1.26
C GLU A 486 -34.18 -15.81 -2.75
N LYS A 487 -33.98 -14.81 -3.62
CA LYS A 487 -34.12 -14.98 -5.08
C LYS A 487 -33.12 -16.02 -5.61
N GLU A 488 -31.89 -16.00 -5.10
CA GLU A 488 -30.85 -16.96 -5.51
C GLU A 488 -31.06 -18.36 -4.93
N TRP A 489 -31.46 -18.47 -3.66
CA TRP A 489 -31.47 -19.73 -2.91
C TRP A 489 -32.84 -20.39 -2.80
N GLY A 490 -33.92 -19.64 -3.00
CA GLY A 490 -35.27 -20.07 -2.68
C GLY A 490 -35.58 -20.01 -1.18
N SER A 491 -36.86 -20.11 -0.84
CA SER A 491 -37.39 -19.93 0.51
C SER A 491 -36.85 -20.94 1.52
N ASP A 492 -36.66 -22.20 1.10
CA ASP A 492 -36.29 -23.29 2.01
C ASP A 492 -34.86 -23.10 2.53
N ILE A 493 -33.90 -22.86 1.62
CA ILE A 493 -32.50 -22.63 2.01
C ILE A 493 -32.35 -21.28 2.70
N TYR A 494 -33.07 -20.24 2.26
CA TYR A 494 -33.05 -18.95 2.95
C TYR A 494 -33.60 -19.07 4.40
N SER A 495 -34.59 -19.93 4.62
CA SER A 495 -35.09 -20.25 5.97
C SER A 495 -34.00 -20.89 6.85
N LEU A 496 -33.19 -21.80 6.30
CA LEU A 496 -32.03 -22.36 7.01
C LEU A 496 -31.04 -21.24 7.40
N MET A 497 -30.72 -20.34 6.46
CA MET A 497 -29.82 -19.21 6.73
C MET A 497 -30.36 -18.28 7.83
N LYS A 498 -31.66 -17.97 7.83
CA LYS A 498 -32.30 -17.18 8.89
C LYS A 498 -32.21 -17.87 10.25
N ARG A 499 -32.34 -19.20 10.30
CA ARG A 499 -32.19 -19.98 11.54
C ARG A 499 -30.75 -20.02 12.02
N ILE A 500 -29.77 -20.15 11.11
CA ILE A 500 -28.34 -20.00 11.43
C ILE A 500 -28.13 -18.65 12.11
N LYS A 501 -28.55 -17.53 11.51
CA LYS A 501 -28.38 -16.19 12.11
C LYS A 501 -28.96 -16.12 13.53
N ARG A 502 -30.19 -16.62 13.74
CA ARG A 502 -30.85 -16.61 15.06
C ARG A 502 -30.14 -17.50 16.09
N ALA A 503 -29.54 -18.61 15.66
CA ALA A 503 -28.83 -19.52 16.56
C ALA A 503 -27.56 -18.88 17.13
N PHE A 504 -26.79 -18.17 16.29
CA PHE A 504 -25.55 -17.51 16.69
C PHE A 504 -25.78 -16.16 17.37
N ASP A 505 -26.83 -15.43 16.97
CA ASP A 505 -27.13 -14.08 17.45
C ASP A 505 -28.63 -13.89 17.72
N PRO A 506 -29.15 -14.49 18.80
CA PRO A 506 -30.59 -14.42 19.13
C PRO A 506 -31.07 -13.00 19.49
N ASP A 507 -30.16 -12.14 19.94
CA ASP A 507 -30.46 -10.74 20.29
C ASP A 507 -30.32 -9.79 19.09
N GLY A 508 -29.83 -10.27 17.94
CA GLY A 508 -29.68 -9.50 16.71
C GLY A 508 -28.66 -8.36 16.78
N ILE A 509 -27.62 -8.49 17.62
CA ILE A 509 -26.63 -7.41 17.83
C ILE A 509 -25.49 -7.42 16.81
N LEU A 510 -25.19 -8.55 16.17
CA LEU A 510 -24.04 -8.70 15.29
C LEU A 510 -24.37 -8.26 13.85
N ASN A 511 -23.79 -7.12 13.46
CA ASN A 511 -23.81 -6.54 12.12
C ASN A 511 -25.20 -6.56 11.42
N PRO A 512 -26.22 -5.90 12.00
CA PRO A 512 -27.59 -5.99 11.51
C PRO A 512 -27.76 -5.45 10.08
N GLY A 513 -28.65 -6.08 9.32
CA GLY A 513 -29.01 -5.74 7.94
C GLY A 513 -27.96 -6.13 6.89
N VAL A 514 -27.01 -6.98 7.26
CA VAL A 514 -25.99 -7.58 6.39
C VAL A 514 -26.26 -9.08 6.28
N VAL A 515 -26.12 -9.64 5.06
CA VAL A 515 -26.46 -11.03 4.68
C VAL A 515 -27.95 -11.37 4.82
N ILE A 516 -28.51 -11.28 6.03
CA ILE A 516 -29.92 -11.48 6.31
C ILE A 516 -30.56 -10.10 6.57
N ASN A 517 -31.52 -9.73 5.73
CA ASN A 517 -32.25 -8.49 5.86
C ASN A 517 -33.65 -8.63 5.26
N ASP A 518 -34.65 -8.13 5.97
CA ASP A 518 -36.05 -8.11 5.53
C ASP A 518 -36.40 -6.81 4.77
N ASP A 519 -35.52 -5.80 4.77
CA ASP A 519 -35.69 -4.55 4.02
C ASP A 519 -35.30 -4.72 2.55
N GLU A 520 -36.29 -4.92 1.68
CA GLU A 520 -36.11 -5.12 0.23
C GLU A 520 -35.39 -3.97 -0.48
N ASP A 521 -35.45 -2.75 0.08
CA ASP A 521 -34.83 -1.55 -0.50
C ASP A 521 -33.44 -1.25 0.07
N VAL A 522 -32.90 -2.06 0.99
CA VAL A 522 -31.65 -1.70 1.70
C VAL A 522 -30.48 -1.42 0.74
N PHE A 523 -30.47 -2.06 -0.43
CA PHE A 523 -29.43 -1.91 -1.45
C PHE A 523 -29.38 -0.49 -2.09
N ILE A 524 -30.45 0.30 -1.96
CA ILE A 524 -30.54 1.70 -2.41
C ILE A 524 -30.71 2.71 -1.27
N ARG A 525 -30.64 2.27 -0.01
CA ARG A 525 -30.70 3.13 1.18
C ARG A 525 -29.30 3.49 1.66
N ASN A 526 -29.19 4.63 2.33
CA ASN A 526 -27.94 5.10 2.96
C ASN A 526 -26.75 5.17 1.97
N LEU A 527 -27.01 5.56 0.74
CA LEU A 527 -25.96 5.74 -0.27
C LEU A 527 -25.06 6.92 0.09
N LYS A 528 -23.77 6.79 -0.22
CA LYS A 528 -22.80 7.88 -0.12
C LYS A 528 -23.21 9.00 -1.06
N ARG A 529 -22.99 10.22 -0.60
CA ARG A 529 -22.92 11.39 -1.49
C ARG A 529 -21.49 11.60 -1.96
N ILE A 530 -21.32 11.94 -3.24
CA ILE A 530 -20.03 12.18 -3.88
C ILE A 530 -20.03 13.60 -4.45
N PRO A 531 -19.90 14.64 -3.60
CA PRO A 531 -19.83 16.01 -4.08
C PRO A 531 -18.52 16.26 -4.83
N GLU A 532 -18.54 17.22 -5.75
CA GLU A 532 -17.30 17.86 -6.21
C GLU A 532 -16.64 18.57 -5.03
N ALA A 533 -15.38 18.25 -4.76
CA ALA A 533 -14.67 18.81 -3.62
C ALA A 533 -13.36 19.46 -4.05
N ASN A 534 -12.49 18.72 -4.72
CA ASN A 534 -11.24 19.26 -5.25
C ASN A 534 -10.72 18.34 -6.37
N PRO A 535 -10.32 18.88 -7.54
CA PRO A 535 -9.89 18.08 -8.68
C PRO A 535 -8.76 17.08 -8.38
N LEU A 536 -7.93 17.34 -7.36
CA LEU A 536 -6.87 16.44 -6.92
C LEU A 536 -7.37 15.15 -6.25
N ILE A 537 -8.63 15.11 -5.81
CA ILE A 537 -9.23 13.99 -5.08
C ILE A 537 -10.58 13.54 -5.64
N ASP A 538 -11.18 14.26 -6.59
CA ASP A 538 -12.51 13.93 -7.13
C ASP A 538 -12.54 12.59 -7.88
N LYS A 539 -11.37 12.08 -8.32
CA LYS A 539 -11.22 10.72 -8.86
C LYS A 539 -11.17 9.62 -7.80
N CYS A 540 -11.06 9.95 -6.51
CA CYS A 540 -10.99 8.95 -5.44
C CYS A 540 -12.30 8.17 -5.29
N ILE A 541 -12.19 6.85 -5.15
CA ILE A 541 -13.30 5.91 -4.92
C ILE A 541 -13.37 5.40 -3.48
N GLU A 542 -12.59 5.99 -2.55
CA GLU A 542 -12.59 5.62 -1.12
C GLU A 542 -12.20 4.15 -0.80
N CYS A 543 -11.48 3.47 -1.70
CA CYS A 543 -11.11 2.05 -1.56
C CYS A 543 -10.21 1.71 -0.35
N GLY A 544 -9.47 2.69 0.17
CA GLY A 544 -8.62 2.52 1.36
C GLY A 544 -7.24 1.89 1.12
N PHE A 545 -6.85 1.59 -0.12
CA PHE A 545 -5.54 0.94 -0.39
C PHE A 545 -4.34 1.80 0.04
N CYS A 546 -4.53 3.12 0.06
CA CYS A 546 -3.54 4.09 0.47
C CYS A 546 -3.31 4.18 1.98
N GLU A 547 -4.13 3.54 2.82
CA GLU A 547 -4.06 3.71 4.27
C GLU A 547 -2.83 3.03 4.88
N VAL A 548 -2.47 1.84 4.40
CA VAL A 548 -1.40 1.01 4.99
C VAL A 548 0.00 1.65 4.88
N VAL A 549 0.22 2.47 3.85
CA VAL A 549 1.50 3.17 3.61
C VAL A 549 1.59 4.52 4.32
N CYS A 550 0.50 4.98 4.95
CA CYS A 550 0.45 6.32 5.50
C CYS A 550 1.20 6.43 6.84
N PRO A 551 2.11 7.40 7.01
CA PRO A 551 2.85 7.56 8.25
C PRO A 551 1.97 7.96 9.45
N SER A 552 0.76 8.49 9.22
CA SER A 552 -0.18 8.88 10.28
C SER A 552 -1.25 7.83 10.60
N LYS A 553 -1.15 6.61 10.03
CA LYS A 553 -2.17 5.54 10.19
C LYS A 553 -2.45 5.15 11.65
N ASN A 554 -1.48 5.34 12.53
CA ASN A 554 -1.60 5.05 13.97
C ASN A 554 -1.64 6.33 14.82
N LEU A 555 -1.96 7.49 14.23
CA LEU A 555 -1.92 8.79 14.91
C LEU A 555 -3.21 9.61 14.71
N THR A 556 -3.53 9.96 13.46
CA THR A 556 -4.68 10.80 13.11
C THR A 556 -5.37 10.23 11.87
N LEU A 557 -5.54 11.03 10.80
CA LEU A 557 -6.25 10.63 9.59
C LEU A 557 -5.30 9.98 8.58
N THR A 558 -5.76 8.92 7.95
CA THR A 558 -5.16 8.31 6.75
C THR A 558 -5.52 9.11 5.48
N PRO A 559 -4.96 8.81 4.30
CA PRO A 559 -5.28 9.52 3.07
C PRO A 559 -6.76 9.40 2.68
N ARG A 560 -7.37 8.21 2.77
CA ARG A 560 -8.83 8.03 2.56
C ARG A 560 -9.61 8.87 3.57
N GLN A 561 -9.26 8.81 4.85
CA GLN A 561 -9.94 9.56 5.90
C GLN A 561 -9.84 11.07 5.69
N ARG A 562 -8.70 11.60 5.21
CA ARG A 562 -8.55 13.02 4.83
C ARG A 562 -9.46 13.40 3.66
N ILE A 563 -9.60 12.53 2.67
CA ILE A 563 -10.49 12.75 1.52
C ILE A 563 -11.95 12.78 1.99
N VAL A 564 -12.37 11.82 2.81
CA VAL A 564 -13.72 11.77 3.38
C VAL A 564 -14.00 13.02 4.21
N ALA A 565 -13.06 13.42 5.08
CA ALA A 565 -13.16 14.65 5.85
C ALA A 565 -13.33 15.88 4.95
N TYR A 566 -12.47 16.02 3.93
CA TYR A 566 -12.52 17.17 3.03
C TYR A 566 -13.81 17.22 2.21
N ARG A 567 -14.30 16.08 1.72
CA ARG A 567 -15.60 15.98 1.03
C ARG A 567 -16.76 16.39 1.93
N HIS A 568 -16.73 15.98 3.19
CA HIS A 568 -17.74 16.40 4.16
C HIS A 568 -17.70 17.91 4.43
N LEU A 569 -16.50 18.51 4.54
CA LEU A 569 -16.37 19.97 4.65
C LEU A 569 -16.88 20.70 3.39
N ALA A 570 -16.62 20.16 2.21
CA ALA A 570 -17.12 20.70 0.94
C ALA A 570 -18.66 20.64 0.87
N GLU A 571 -19.24 19.52 1.30
CA GLU A 571 -20.69 19.36 1.39
C GLU A 571 -21.31 20.38 2.37
N ASN A 572 -20.76 20.51 3.57
CA ASN A 572 -21.24 21.48 4.58
C ASN A 572 -21.15 22.93 4.09
N ALA A 573 -20.11 23.25 3.31
CA ALA A 573 -19.96 24.57 2.70
C ALA A 573 -21.02 24.82 1.61
N ALA A 574 -21.38 23.79 0.83
CA ALA A 574 -22.42 23.89 -0.20
C ALA A 574 -23.84 24.00 0.37
N THR A 575 -24.11 23.40 1.53
CA THR A 575 -25.46 23.34 2.14
C THR A 575 -25.79 24.47 3.12
N GLY A 576 -24.94 25.51 3.22
CA GLY A 576 -25.29 26.77 3.87
C GLY A 576 -24.51 27.15 5.14
N ASN A 577 -23.37 26.51 5.42
CA ASN A 577 -22.48 27.01 6.47
C ASN A 577 -21.86 28.37 6.06
N LYS A 578 -21.88 29.37 6.96
CA LYS A 578 -21.34 30.72 6.71
C LYS A 578 -19.80 30.74 6.58
N HIS A 579 -19.12 29.67 6.99
CA HIS A 579 -17.65 29.58 6.95
C HIS A 579 -17.16 28.94 5.66
N SER A 580 -16.18 29.58 5.03
CA SER A 580 -15.48 28.99 3.88
C SER A 580 -14.86 27.65 4.25
N ILE A 581 -14.74 26.75 3.26
CA ILE A 581 -14.07 25.46 3.42
C ILE A 581 -12.68 25.61 4.07
N LEU A 582 -11.94 26.67 3.71
CA LEU A 582 -10.62 26.96 4.25
C LEU A 582 -10.62 27.21 5.77
N LYS A 583 -11.65 27.88 6.29
CA LYS A 583 -11.76 28.10 7.73
C LYS A 583 -12.08 26.80 8.47
N GLN A 584 -12.95 25.97 7.92
CA GLN A 584 -13.25 24.66 8.49
C GLN A 584 -12.03 23.72 8.47
N VAL A 585 -11.23 23.78 7.40
CA VAL A 585 -9.95 23.06 7.28
C VAL A 585 -8.97 23.53 8.36
N GLU A 586 -8.90 24.84 8.64
CA GLU A 586 -8.04 25.39 9.70
C GLU A 586 -8.39 24.81 11.09
N ASP A 587 -9.69 24.68 11.39
CA ASP A 587 -10.22 24.12 12.64
C ASP A 587 -9.80 22.65 12.85
N ILE A 588 -9.54 21.90 11.77
CA ILE A 588 -9.08 20.50 11.80
C ILE A 588 -7.67 20.33 11.20
N SER A 589 -6.89 21.39 11.16
CA SER A 589 -5.59 21.42 10.48
C SER A 589 -4.61 20.39 11.05
N TYR A 590 -4.65 20.09 12.35
CA TYR A 590 -3.78 19.08 12.96
C TYR A 590 -3.94 17.67 12.33
N PRO A 591 -5.13 17.05 12.39
CA PRO A 591 -5.37 15.74 11.77
C PRO A 591 -5.36 15.76 10.23
N LEU A 592 -5.76 16.86 9.59
CA LEU A 592 -5.87 16.94 8.14
C LEU A 592 -4.54 17.28 7.46
N GLU A 593 -3.79 18.27 7.95
CA GLU A 593 -2.63 18.85 7.27
C GLU A 593 -1.31 18.70 8.03
N GLN A 594 -1.32 18.95 9.34
CA GLN A 594 -0.09 18.98 10.16
C GLN A 594 0.46 17.60 10.49
N THR A 595 -0.32 16.55 10.32
CA THR A 595 0.13 15.16 10.46
C THR A 595 0.33 14.46 9.11
N CYS A 596 0.19 15.17 7.99
CA CYS A 596 0.55 14.65 6.67
C CYS A 596 2.03 14.92 6.34
N ALA A 597 2.79 13.86 6.07
CA ALA A 597 4.19 13.95 5.65
C ALA A 597 4.38 14.54 4.24
N THR A 598 3.31 14.62 3.44
CA THR A 598 3.38 15.06 2.02
C THR A 598 4.41 14.28 1.19
N ASP A 599 4.68 13.02 1.57
CA ASP A 599 5.60 12.12 0.89
C ASP A 599 5.06 11.63 -0.46
N GLY A 600 3.74 11.60 -0.62
CA GLY A 600 3.03 11.12 -1.80
C GLY A 600 3.12 9.62 -2.07
N LEU A 601 3.49 8.80 -1.08
CA LEU A 601 3.47 7.33 -1.22
C LEU A 601 2.05 6.79 -1.39
N CYS A 602 1.06 7.49 -0.83
CA CYS A 602 -0.36 7.20 -1.06
C CYS A 602 -0.75 7.22 -2.55
N GLY A 603 -0.07 8.02 -3.39
CA GLY A 603 -0.31 8.05 -4.84
C GLY A 603 0.20 6.82 -5.57
N ILE A 604 1.26 6.17 -5.07
CA ILE A 604 1.78 4.90 -5.61
C ILE A 604 0.83 3.74 -5.24
N ALA A 605 0.35 3.74 -4.00
CA ALA A 605 -0.57 2.72 -3.51
C ALA A 605 -2.01 2.88 -4.03
N CYS A 606 -2.37 4.07 -4.52
CA CYS A 606 -3.72 4.35 -5.01
C CYS A 606 -3.89 3.83 -6.43
N PRO A 607 -4.92 3.01 -6.72
CA PRO A 607 -5.15 2.52 -8.08
C PRO A 607 -5.30 3.69 -9.06
N VAL A 608 -6.13 4.68 -8.73
CA VAL A 608 -6.39 5.86 -9.59
C VAL A 608 -5.40 7.03 -9.36
N GLY A 609 -4.24 6.78 -8.75
CA GLY A 609 -3.14 7.75 -8.67
C GLY A 609 -3.36 8.97 -7.75
N ILE A 610 -4.24 8.89 -6.76
CA ILE A 610 -4.54 10.02 -5.85
C ILE A 610 -3.40 10.26 -4.85
N ASP A 611 -2.80 11.44 -4.93
CA ASP A 611 -1.78 11.91 -3.99
C ASP A 611 -2.35 12.99 -3.04
N THR A 612 -2.76 12.57 -1.84
CA THR A 612 -3.20 13.52 -0.79
C THR A 612 -2.10 14.46 -0.31
N GLY A 613 -0.83 14.14 -0.55
CA GLY A 613 0.29 15.05 -0.32
C GLY A 613 0.21 16.29 -1.21
N LYS A 614 -0.27 16.16 -2.45
CA LYS A 614 -0.54 17.31 -3.33
C LYS A 614 -1.69 18.17 -2.81
N LEU A 615 -2.79 17.55 -2.37
CA LEU A 615 -3.90 18.28 -1.73
C LEU A 615 -3.41 19.07 -0.52
N VAL A 616 -2.66 18.44 0.39
CA VAL A 616 -2.16 19.13 1.59
C VAL A 616 -1.17 20.26 1.24
N LYS A 617 -0.32 20.10 0.21
CA LYS A 617 0.53 21.20 -0.27
C LYS A 617 -0.30 22.38 -0.83
N GLU A 618 -1.40 22.10 -1.51
CA GLU A 618 -2.36 23.12 -1.99
C GLU A 618 -3.02 23.84 -0.82
N LEU A 619 -3.52 23.12 0.19
CA LEU A 619 -4.17 23.72 1.37
C LEU A 619 -3.20 24.62 2.15
N ARG A 620 -1.96 24.15 2.41
CA ARG A 620 -0.92 24.95 3.05
C ARG A 620 -0.63 26.24 2.28
N TRP A 621 -0.60 26.18 0.94
CA TRP A 621 -0.39 27.37 0.11
C TRP A 621 -1.52 28.39 0.27
N GLN A 622 -2.77 27.92 0.26
CA GLN A 622 -3.95 28.77 0.42
C GLN A 622 -4.03 29.39 1.83
N GLN A 623 -3.54 28.69 2.86
CA GLN A 623 -3.54 29.16 4.26
C GLN A 623 -2.34 30.05 4.63
N ASN A 624 -1.24 30.00 3.87
CA ASN A 624 -0.03 30.75 4.23
C ASN A 624 -0.30 32.27 4.31
N GLY A 625 -0.25 32.79 5.54
CA GLY A 625 -0.43 34.21 5.85
C GLY A 625 0.70 35.11 5.35
N ARG A 626 0.45 36.43 5.34
CA ARG A 626 1.39 37.44 4.83
C ARG A 626 2.76 37.40 5.53
N PHE A 627 2.77 37.25 6.86
CA PHE A 627 4.00 37.20 7.64
C PHE A 627 4.85 35.97 7.30
N ALA A 628 4.24 34.78 7.23
CA ALA A 628 4.93 33.55 6.86
C ALA A 628 5.57 33.65 5.46
N LYS A 629 4.84 34.23 4.50
CA LYS A 629 5.37 34.50 3.14
C LYS A 629 6.55 35.48 3.16
N GLN A 630 6.49 36.54 3.97
CA GLN A 630 7.62 37.48 4.11
C GLN A 630 8.87 36.79 4.70
N VAL A 631 8.70 35.94 5.70
CA VAL A 631 9.81 35.16 6.29
C VAL A 631 10.39 34.18 5.26
N ALA A 632 9.54 33.45 4.53
CA ALA A 632 9.98 32.54 3.47
C ALA A 632 10.77 33.29 2.38
N LYS A 633 10.26 34.42 1.90
CA LYS A 633 10.92 35.30 0.94
C LYS A 633 12.25 35.83 1.44
N PHE A 634 12.33 36.25 2.71
CA PHE A 634 13.58 36.68 3.33
C PHE A 634 14.63 35.56 3.35
N ILE A 635 14.24 34.37 3.81
CA ILE A 635 15.14 33.19 3.84
C ILE A 635 15.60 32.85 2.43
N ALA A 636 14.68 32.83 1.45
CA ALA A 636 15.02 32.55 0.07
C ALA A 636 16.03 33.59 -0.46
N ASN A 637 15.76 34.88 -0.31
CA ASN A 637 16.68 35.94 -0.76
C ASN A 637 18.05 35.92 -0.05
N HIS A 638 18.13 35.40 1.18
CA HIS A 638 19.35 35.39 2.00
C HIS A 638 19.87 33.98 2.30
N MET A 639 19.58 33.00 1.43
CA MET A 639 19.87 31.57 1.64
C MET A 639 21.33 31.29 2.03
N GLY A 640 22.30 32.02 1.45
CA GLY A 640 23.71 31.89 1.79
C GLY A 640 24.02 32.25 3.25
N GLY A 641 23.45 33.36 3.74
CA GLY A 641 23.56 33.77 5.13
C GLY A 641 22.83 32.81 6.07
N THR A 642 21.64 32.36 5.70
CA THR A 642 20.87 31.37 6.47
C THR A 642 21.62 30.05 6.62
N THR A 643 22.20 29.53 5.54
CA THR A 643 23.00 28.28 5.55
C THR A 643 24.22 28.42 6.47
N ALA A 644 24.94 29.55 6.39
CA ALA A 644 26.10 29.81 7.25
C ALA A 644 25.72 29.93 8.74
N LEU A 645 24.61 30.58 9.04
CA LEU A 645 24.07 30.70 10.40
C LEU A 645 23.68 29.32 10.95
N LEU A 646 22.90 28.54 10.20
CA LEU A 646 22.47 27.19 10.62
C LEU A 646 23.67 26.27 10.91
N ARG A 647 24.68 26.28 10.04
CA ARG A 647 25.93 25.53 10.23
C ARG A 647 26.63 25.87 11.56
N THR A 648 26.56 27.13 11.99
CA THR A 648 27.16 27.57 13.25
C THR A 648 26.29 27.19 14.45
N LEU A 649 24.99 27.44 14.36
CA LEU A 649 24.02 27.15 15.42
C LEU A 649 23.95 25.65 15.76
N LEU A 650 24.02 24.77 14.76
CA LEU A 650 23.95 23.33 14.94
C LEU A 650 25.15 22.73 15.71
N ARG A 651 26.20 23.51 15.99
CA ARG A 651 27.30 23.06 16.87
C ARG A 651 26.97 23.21 18.35
N LEU A 652 26.05 24.12 18.70
CA LEU A 652 25.72 24.44 20.08
C LEU A 652 25.17 23.24 20.87
N PRO A 653 24.23 22.42 20.34
CA PRO A 653 23.70 21.28 21.09
C PRO A 653 24.78 20.27 21.47
N HIS A 654 25.75 20.04 20.59
CA HIS A 654 26.86 19.13 20.85
C HIS A 654 27.88 19.72 21.81
N ALA A 655 28.12 21.03 21.77
CA ALA A 655 28.97 21.71 22.75
C ALA A 655 28.36 21.64 24.16
N VAL A 656 27.06 21.93 24.28
CA VAL A 656 26.31 21.82 25.55
C VAL A 656 26.28 20.37 26.03
N ALA A 657 26.03 19.41 25.14
CA ALA A 657 26.04 17.98 25.47
C ALA A 657 27.44 17.47 25.85
N GLY A 658 28.50 18.03 25.29
CA GLY A 658 29.88 17.74 25.69
C GLY A 658 30.19 18.19 27.12
N LEU A 659 29.57 19.27 27.59
CA LEU A 659 29.74 19.79 28.95
C LEU A 659 28.81 19.13 29.98
N THR A 660 27.58 18.81 29.58
CA THR A 660 26.48 18.43 30.52
C THR A 660 25.90 17.03 30.28
N GLY A 661 26.33 16.35 29.23
CA GLY A 661 25.76 15.09 28.75
C GLY A 661 24.51 15.25 27.88
N TYR A 662 24.31 14.31 26.95
CA TYR A 662 23.15 14.33 26.03
C TYR A 662 21.79 14.24 26.73
N LYS A 663 21.71 13.55 27.89
CA LYS A 663 20.46 13.46 28.67
C LYS A 663 19.97 14.84 29.16
N THR A 664 20.89 15.68 29.61
CA THR A 664 20.59 17.03 30.11
C THR A 664 20.13 17.94 28.98
N MET A 665 20.88 17.93 27.85
CA MET A 665 20.53 18.71 26.65
C MET A 665 19.14 18.35 26.12
N GLU A 666 18.82 17.06 25.97
CA GLU A 666 17.50 16.61 25.55
C GLU A 666 16.40 17.02 26.54
N GLY A 667 16.68 17.02 27.84
CA GLY A 667 15.77 17.51 28.88
C GLY A 667 15.42 18.99 28.71
N VAL A 668 16.43 19.83 28.47
CA VAL A 668 16.25 21.27 28.21
C VAL A 668 15.44 21.49 26.94
N THR A 669 15.82 20.85 25.84
CA THR A 669 15.11 21.02 24.56
C THR A 669 13.68 20.51 24.62
N ARG A 670 13.42 19.41 25.33
CA ARG A 670 12.06 18.92 25.57
C ARG A 670 11.25 19.90 26.44
N GLY A 671 11.88 20.55 27.41
CA GLY A 671 11.29 21.64 28.19
C GLY A 671 10.87 22.80 27.30
N LEU A 672 11.78 23.31 26.46
CA LEU A 672 11.51 24.40 25.51
C LEU A 672 10.40 24.04 24.50
N TYR A 673 10.44 22.82 23.95
CA TYR A 673 9.41 22.29 23.06
C TYR A 673 8.03 22.32 23.72
N LYS A 674 7.91 21.82 24.97
CA LYS A 674 6.64 21.79 25.72
C LYS A 674 6.15 23.20 26.07
N VAL A 675 7.03 24.06 26.59
CA VAL A 675 6.68 25.44 26.99
C VAL A 675 6.25 26.27 25.78
N GLY A 676 6.91 26.09 24.63
CA GLY A 676 6.53 26.75 23.38
C GLY A 676 5.36 26.11 22.65
N ALA A 677 4.67 25.11 23.22
CA ALA A 677 3.59 24.36 22.58
C ALA A 677 3.97 23.86 21.16
N GLY A 678 5.20 23.36 20.99
CA GLY A 678 5.71 22.89 19.70
C GLY A 678 6.21 24.00 18.76
N THR A 679 6.32 25.26 19.21
CA THR A 679 6.88 26.35 18.39
C THR A 679 8.42 26.26 18.27
N PHE A 680 9.09 25.68 19.26
CA PHE A 680 10.53 25.42 19.22
C PHE A 680 10.82 23.99 18.75
N PRO A 681 11.84 23.76 17.90
CA PRO A 681 12.15 22.43 17.39
C PRO A 681 12.66 21.49 18.50
N LEU A 682 12.23 20.24 18.49
CA LEU A 682 12.72 19.19 19.38
C LEU A 682 14.05 18.61 18.87
N TRP A 683 15.17 19.19 19.28
CA TRP A 683 16.50 18.59 19.06
C TRP A 683 16.74 17.42 20.00
N THR A 684 17.36 16.37 19.46
CA THR A 684 17.74 15.15 20.18
C THR A 684 19.25 14.92 20.06
N ARG A 685 19.79 13.92 20.75
CA ARG A 685 21.19 13.50 20.57
C ARG A 685 21.56 13.11 19.14
N TYR A 686 20.56 12.70 18.35
CA TYR A 686 20.73 12.31 16.96
C TYR A 686 20.62 13.50 15.99
N THR A 687 20.27 14.70 16.47
CA THR A 687 20.41 15.91 15.66
C THR A 687 21.88 16.05 15.27
N PRO A 688 22.21 16.17 13.97
CA PRO A 688 23.58 16.31 13.52
C PRO A 688 24.21 17.67 13.81
N SER A 689 25.53 17.65 13.97
CA SER A 689 26.31 18.88 14.06
C SER A 689 26.41 19.61 12.71
N GLY A 690 26.83 20.86 12.77
CA GLY A 690 27.02 21.67 11.57
C GLY A 690 28.15 21.18 10.66
N SER A 691 27.93 21.19 9.35
CA SER A 691 28.95 20.83 8.34
C SER A 691 30.18 21.74 8.36
N LYS A 692 31.26 21.36 7.69
CA LYS A 692 32.36 22.25 7.30
C LYS A 692 31.94 23.09 6.08
N LYS A 693 32.58 24.24 5.89
CA LYS A 693 32.41 25.03 4.66
C LYS A 693 33.21 24.34 3.55
N ILE A 694 32.55 24.04 2.43
CA ILE A 694 33.22 23.43 1.28
C ILE A 694 34.07 24.49 0.57
N ASP A 695 35.38 24.31 0.55
CA ASP A 695 36.31 25.19 -0.17
C ASP A 695 36.51 24.69 -1.61
N ARG A 696 36.18 25.53 -2.59
CA ARG A 696 36.30 25.20 -4.03
C ARG A 696 37.75 25.28 -4.51
N ARG A 697 38.65 25.95 -3.79
CA ARG A 697 40.05 26.15 -4.21
C ARG A 697 40.88 24.85 -4.19
N LEU A 698 40.43 23.84 -3.46
CA LEU A 698 41.09 22.53 -3.38
C LEU A 698 40.86 21.65 -4.62
N PHE A 699 39.94 22.03 -5.51
CA PHE A 699 39.47 21.20 -6.63
C PHE A 699 39.54 21.92 -8.00
N SER A 700 40.22 23.07 -8.07
CA SER A 700 40.42 23.81 -9.32
C SER A 700 41.36 23.05 -10.26
N THR A 701 41.00 23.01 -11.54
CA THR A 701 41.94 22.70 -12.61
C THR A 701 43.11 23.67 -12.52
N ASN A 702 44.34 23.14 -12.49
CA ASN A 702 45.53 23.98 -12.59
C ASN A 702 45.43 24.77 -13.89
N LYS A 703 45.41 26.11 -13.76
CA LYS A 703 45.84 26.98 -14.86
C LYS A 703 47.23 26.54 -15.27
N SER A 704 47.41 26.32 -16.56
CA SER A 704 48.67 26.05 -17.23
C SER A 704 49.80 26.96 -16.71
N SER A 705 50.67 26.41 -15.87
CA SER A 705 52.00 26.97 -15.62
C SER A 705 52.99 25.84 -15.80
N GLY A 706 53.76 25.90 -16.89
CA GLY A 706 54.86 24.97 -17.13
C GLY A 706 55.88 25.04 -15.99
N ILE A 707 56.46 23.89 -15.65
CA ILE A 707 57.86 23.67 -15.28
C ILE A 707 58.08 22.15 -15.08
N SER A 708 59.27 21.74 -15.50
CA SER A 708 59.89 20.42 -15.58
C SER A 708 60.14 19.68 -14.25
N GLY A 709 59.99 18.35 -14.29
CA GLY A 709 60.91 17.36 -13.69
C GLY A 709 60.90 17.11 -12.18
N THR A 710 60.43 15.92 -11.77
CA THR A 710 61.20 14.83 -11.09
C THR A 710 60.25 13.82 -10.43
N SER A 711 60.62 12.55 -10.52
CA SER A 711 59.86 11.35 -10.14
C SER A 711 60.00 11.02 -8.65
N GLY A 712 58.85 10.91 -7.96
CA GLY A 712 58.72 10.25 -6.65
C GLY A 712 57.24 10.00 -6.36
N ALA A 713 56.81 8.74 -6.36
CA ALA A 713 55.43 8.36 -6.04
C ALA A 713 55.25 8.29 -4.51
N PRO A 714 54.26 8.96 -3.91
CA PRO A 714 53.98 8.84 -2.47
C PRO A 714 53.11 7.60 -2.17
N ASP A 715 53.36 7.01 -1.00
CA ASP A 715 52.69 5.84 -0.44
C ASP A 715 51.25 6.18 0.02
N ILE A 716 50.25 5.45 -0.50
CA ILE A 716 48.81 5.82 -0.46
C ILE A 716 48.07 5.13 0.71
N THR A 717 48.79 4.64 1.72
CA THR A 717 48.21 3.75 2.75
C THR A 717 47.72 4.45 4.03
N ASN A 718 47.94 5.77 4.18
CA ASN A 718 47.47 6.55 5.35
C ASN A 718 46.98 7.95 4.95
N ILE A 719 45.71 8.09 4.56
CA ILE A 719 45.06 9.39 4.33
C ILE A 719 44.09 9.65 5.47
N SER A 720 44.45 10.54 6.40
CA SER A 720 43.62 10.90 7.56
C SER A 720 43.11 12.34 7.56
N ASN A 721 43.55 13.20 6.63
CA ASN A 721 43.19 14.64 6.58
C ASN A 721 42.86 15.16 5.16
N MET A 722 41.97 16.16 5.07
CA MET A 722 41.58 16.82 3.80
C MET A 722 42.75 17.44 3.00
N SER A 723 43.86 17.79 3.65
CA SER A 723 45.06 18.35 3.00
C SER A 723 45.84 17.33 2.17
N ASP A 724 45.66 16.03 2.43
CA ASP A 724 46.38 14.96 1.72
C ASP A 724 45.66 14.59 0.41
N ILE A 725 44.36 14.87 0.32
CA ILE A 725 43.51 14.61 -0.85
C ILE A 725 43.84 15.56 -2.02
N SER A 726 44.30 16.79 -1.73
CA SER A 726 44.70 17.75 -2.76
C SER A 726 46.00 17.41 -3.51
N ASN A 727 46.75 16.40 -3.05
CA ASN A 727 48.04 15.99 -3.63
C ASN A 727 47.97 14.74 -4.52
N ILE A 728 46.76 14.23 -4.84
CA ILE A 728 46.62 13.11 -5.77
C ILE A 728 46.67 13.68 -7.21
N PRO A 729 47.72 13.39 -8.01
CA PRO A 729 47.78 13.86 -9.39
C PRO A 729 46.65 13.24 -10.21
N ASN A 730 45.82 14.08 -10.82
CA ASN A 730 44.71 13.63 -11.67
C ASN A 730 45.26 12.92 -12.92
N ALA A 731 44.68 11.76 -13.24
CA ALA A 731 44.93 11.10 -14.52
C ALA A 731 44.34 11.94 -15.67
N PRO A 732 45.01 12.06 -16.83
CA PRO A 732 44.55 12.88 -17.95
C PRO A 732 43.14 12.54 -18.48
N ASP A 733 42.68 11.30 -18.28
CA ASP A 733 41.40 10.77 -18.78
C ASP A 733 40.33 10.55 -17.68
N ALA A 734 40.47 11.23 -16.52
CA ALA A 734 39.54 11.07 -15.40
C ALA A 734 38.12 11.57 -15.78
N PRO A 735 37.05 10.76 -15.59
CA PRO A 735 35.69 11.22 -15.85
C PRO A 735 35.33 12.39 -14.92
N THR A 736 34.57 13.35 -15.44
CA THR A 736 34.14 14.53 -14.67
C THR A 736 32.70 14.39 -14.20
N VAL A 737 32.42 14.76 -12.95
CA VAL A 737 31.10 14.81 -12.34
C VAL A 737 30.88 16.13 -11.62
N VAL A 738 29.66 16.66 -11.68
CA VAL A 738 29.24 17.79 -10.85
C VAL A 738 28.64 17.25 -9.55
N TYR A 739 29.21 17.60 -8.40
CA TYR A 739 28.63 17.27 -7.10
C TYR A 739 27.82 18.46 -6.58
N PHE A 740 26.52 18.24 -6.38
CA PHE A 740 25.63 19.18 -5.72
C PHE A 740 25.24 18.66 -4.32
N PRO A 741 25.97 19.04 -3.26
CA PRO A 741 25.54 18.76 -1.88
C PRO A 741 24.28 19.56 -1.56
N ALA A 742 23.23 18.91 -1.07
CA ALA A 742 21.97 19.55 -0.71
C ALA A 742 22.14 20.61 0.37
N CYS A 743 21.25 21.62 0.42
CA CYS A 743 21.35 22.69 1.42
C CYS A 743 21.31 22.17 2.87
N ILE A 744 20.58 21.09 3.11
CA ILE A 744 20.53 20.41 4.40
C ILE A 744 21.86 19.72 4.72
N THR A 745 22.52 19.03 3.79
CA THR A 745 23.81 18.38 4.06
C THR A 745 24.92 19.42 4.23
N ARG A 746 24.87 20.56 3.53
CA ARG A 746 25.80 21.69 3.74
C ARG A 746 25.62 22.41 5.08
N SER A 747 24.44 22.29 5.69
CA SER A 747 24.12 22.90 6.98
C SER A 747 24.36 21.92 8.12
N MET A 748 23.79 20.71 8.01
CA MET A 748 23.62 19.66 9.04
C MET A 748 24.31 18.34 8.61
N GLY A 749 25.42 18.42 7.88
CA GLY A 749 26.17 17.26 7.39
C GLY A 749 27.17 16.66 8.37
N GLY A 750 27.41 17.32 9.52
CA GLY A 750 28.38 16.86 10.50
C GLY A 750 27.92 15.59 11.25
N PRO A 751 28.83 14.96 12.03
CA PRO A 751 28.50 13.75 12.79
C PRO A 751 27.46 14.04 13.89
N SER A 752 26.73 13.00 14.29
CA SER A 752 25.80 13.00 15.43
C SER A 752 26.20 11.96 16.47
N PHE A 753 25.42 11.81 17.55
CA PHE A 753 25.64 10.75 18.53
C PHE A 753 25.71 9.36 17.88
N GLY A 754 26.70 8.55 18.30
CA GLY A 754 26.92 7.18 17.80
C GLY A 754 27.62 7.08 16.44
N TYR A 755 28.15 8.17 15.90
CA TYR A 755 28.99 8.13 14.70
C TYR A 755 30.43 7.80 15.11
N GLU A 756 31.04 6.83 14.44
CA GLU A 756 32.47 6.56 14.57
C GLU A 756 33.30 7.61 13.81
N GLU A 757 32.80 8.04 12.65
CA GLU A 757 33.43 8.99 11.75
C GLU A 757 33.23 10.44 12.23
N LYS A 758 34.27 11.27 12.11
CA LYS A 758 34.24 12.69 12.50
C LYS A 758 34.07 13.65 11.33
N GLU A 759 34.30 13.17 10.11
CA GLU A 759 34.14 13.95 8.89
C GLU A 759 32.67 14.15 8.54
N ASP A 760 32.36 15.23 7.83
CA ASP A 760 30.99 15.53 7.40
C ASP A 760 30.63 14.79 6.09
N LEU A 761 29.33 14.68 5.84
CA LEU A 761 28.80 13.93 4.71
C LEU A 761 29.35 14.44 3.36
N PRO A 762 29.41 15.76 3.08
CA PRO A 762 30.02 16.22 1.84
C PRO A 762 31.48 15.84 1.66
N SER A 763 32.29 15.85 2.72
CA SER A 763 33.68 15.40 2.65
C SER A 763 33.78 13.90 2.37
N LYS A 764 32.88 13.08 2.93
CA LYS A 764 32.81 11.65 2.65
C LYS A 764 32.36 11.35 1.22
N MET A 765 31.41 12.12 0.68
CA MET A 765 31.01 11.98 -0.72
C MET A 765 32.17 12.30 -1.67
N LEU A 766 32.92 13.38 -1.40
CA LEU A 766 34.13 13.72 -2.14
C LEU A 766 35.19 12.60 -2.05
N SER A 767 35.40 12.03 -0.86
CA SER A 767 36.29 10.87 -0.68
C SER A 767 35.92 9.70 -1.58
N VAL A 768 34.63 9.31 -1.63
CA VAL A 768 34.14 8.22 -2.48
C VAL A 768 34.35 8.52 -3.97
N LEU A 769 34.01 9.73 -4.42
CA LEU A 769 34.21 10.14 -5.82
C LEU A 769 35.70 10.14 -6.21
N HIS A 770 36.57 10.58 -5.31
CA HIS A 770 38.02 10.59 -5.53
C HIS A 770 38.60 9.17 -5.56
N LYS A 771 38.17 8.28 -4.65
CA LYS A 771 38.56 6.85 -4.67
C LYS A 771 38.21 6.18 -6.00
N ALA A 772 37.10 6.60 -6.62
CA ALA A 772 36.65 6.13 -7.93
C ALA A 772 37.34 6.83 -9.12
N GLY A 773 38.25 7.78 -8.87
CA GLY A 773 39.04 8.48 -9.89
C GLY A 773 38.27 9.56 -10.66
N TYR A 774 37.23 10.16 -10.07
CA TYR A 774 36.49 11.26 -10.70
C TYR A 774 37.14 12.63 -10.46
N HIS A 775 37.11 13.47 -11.50
CA HIS A 775 37.27 14.91 -11.32
C HIS A 775 35.93 15.52 -10.88
N VAL A 776 35.91 16.22 -9.75
CA VAL A 776 34.68 16.75 -9.15
C VAL A 776 34.58 18.26 -9.34
N LEU A 777 33.50 18.71 -9.97
CA LEU A 777 33.12 20.12 -10.08
C LEU A 777 32.02 20.44 -9.07
N ILE A 778 32.09 21.63 -8.46
CA ILE A 778 31.10 22.11 -7.48
C ILE A 778 30.54 23.46 -7.96
N PRO A 779 29.21 23.66 -8.00
CA PRO A 779 28.57 24.91 -8.46
C PRO A 779 29.03 26.20 -7.75
N ASP A 780 28.98 27.31 -8.50
CA ASP A 780 29.27 28.65 -7.97
C ASP A 780 28.22 29.10 -6.97
N LYS A 781 28.63 29.92 -5.99
CA LYS A 781 27.74 30.46 -4.94
C LYS A 781 26.88 29.40 -4.26
N LEU A 782 27.44 28.20 -4.05
CA LEU A 782 26.77 27.01 -3.54
C LEU A 782 25.88 27.25 -2.30
N ASP A 783 26.34 28.05 -1.34
CA ASP A 783 25.59 28.36 -0.12
C ASP A 783 24.24 29.05 -0.41
N SER A 784 24.10 29.74 -1.54
CA SER A 784 22.86 30.40 -1.98
C SER A 784 21.91 29.49 -2.77
N LEU A 785 22.40 28.34 -3.27
CA LEU A 785 21.62 27.45 -4.15
C LEU A 785 20.76 26.47 -3.35
N CYS A 786 19.52 26.26 -3.77
CA CYS A 786 18.57 25.34 -3.15
C CYS A 786 17.72 24.68 -4.23
N CYS A 787 17.32 23.42 -4.03
CA CYS A 787 16.42 22.75 -4.96
C CYS A 787 14.97 23.25 -4.89
N GLY A 788 14.59 24.08 -3.91
CA GLY A 788 13.21 24.59 -3.75
C GLY A 788 12.28 23.68 -2.93
N MET A 789 12.61 22.40 -2.77
CA MET A 789 11.77 21.39 -2.09
C MET A 789 11.22 21.84 -0.72
N ALA A 790 12.05 22.44 0.14
CA ALA A 790 11.63 22.85 1.49
C ALA A 790 10.56 23.96 1.49
N PHE A 791 10.58 24.82 0.48
CA PHE A 791 9.56 25.85 0.26
C PHE A 791 8.29 25.22 -0.32
N ALA A 792 8.45 24.35 -1.34
CA ALA A 792 7.34 23.67 -2.00
C ALA A 792 6.52 22.81 -1.02
N SER A 793 7.16 22.05 -0.12
CA SER A 793 6.47 21.20 0.87
C SER A 793 5.66 22.00 1.89
N LYS A 794 6.00 23.28 2.11
CA LYS A 794 5.31 24.20 3.03
C LYS A 794 4.30 25.12 2.31
N GLY A 795 4.12 24.96 1.00
CA GLY A 795 3.17 25.79 0.23
C GLY A 795 3.71 27.18 -0.15
N PHE A 796 5.03 27.39 -0.14
CA PHE A 796 5.68 28.63 -0.59
C PHE A 796 6.13 28.49 -2.06
N ARG A 797 5.15 28.53 -2.99
CA ARG A 797 5.35 28.22 -4.42
C ARG A 797 6.28 29.19 -5.13
N GLU A 798 6.16 30.49 -4.83
CA GLU A 798 6.97 31.53 -5.47
C GLU A 798 8.44 31.40 -5.08
N GLU A 799 8.70 31.19 -3.79
CA GLU A 799 10.05 31.00 -3.24
C GLU A 799 10.68 29.69 -3.72
N ALA A 800 9.89 28.62 -3.83
CA ALA A 800 10.34 27.35 -4.41
C ALA A 800 10.80 27.55 -5.86
N LYS A 801 9.94 28.15 -6.70
CA LYS A 801 10.23 28.42 -8.12
C LYS A 801 11.44 29.33 -8.31
N MET A 802 11.58 30.35 -7.47
CA MET A 802 12.75 31.23 -7.49
C MET A 802 14.04 30.43 -7.27
N LYS A 803 14.05 29.51 -6.29
CA LYS A 803 15.23 28.68 -6.01
C LYS A 803 15.49 27.60 -7.05
N GLU A 804 14.44 27.02 -7.59
CA GLU A 804 14.54 26.10 -8.74
C GLU A 804 15.22 26.79 -9.93
N GLN A 805 14.82 28.02 -10.27
CA GLN A 805 15.40 28.79 -11.38
C GLN A 805 16.87 29.15 -11.14
N GLU A 806 17.23 29.60 -9.93
CA GLU A 806 18.61 29.89 -9.56
C GLU A 806 19.50 28.63 -9.66
N LEU A 807 19.03 27.49 -9.15
CA LEU A 807 19.75 26.22 -9.23
C LEU A 807 19.85 25.72 -10.67
N ASN A 808 18.77 25.81 -11.45
CA ASN A 808 18.73 25.40 -12.85
C ASN A 808 19.79 26.13 -13.67
N ALA A 809 19.86 27.46 -13.53
CA ALA A 809 20.84 28.28 -14.23
C ALA A 809 22.28 27.89 -13.87
N ALA A 810 22.57 27.75 -12.57
CA ALA A 810 23.90 27.37 -12.09
C ALA A 810 24.32 25.96 -12.54
N LEU A 811 23.38 25.01 -12.57
CA LEU A 811 23.66 23.64 -13.01
C LEU A 811 23.84 23.57 -14.53
N LEU A 812 23.03 24.27 -15.33
CA LEU A 812 23.22 24.32 -16.78
C LEU A 812 24.57 24.92 -17.16
N GLU A 813 24.99 25.98 -16.47
CA GLU A 813 26.29 26.60 -16.69
C GLU A 813 27.45 25.62 -16.41
N ILE A 814 27.49 25.05 -15.20
CA ILE A 814 28.63 24.19 -14.80
C ILE A 814 28.65 22.83 -15.51
N THR A 815 27.48 22.31 -15.91
CA THR A 815 27.37 21.04 -16.65
C THR A 815 27.60 21.19 -18.15
N ARG A 816 27.84 22.41 -18.65
CA ARG A 816 27.91 22.72 -20.08
C ARG A 816 26.63 22.32 -20.80
N ASN A 817 25.50 22.87 -20.35
CA ASN A 817 24.16 22.55 -20.84
C ASN A 817 23.77 21.05 -20.73
N GLY A 818 24.17 20.37 -19.65
CA GLY A 818 23.77 18.99 -19.36
C GLY A 818 24.70 17.90 -19.90
N GLU A 819 25.87 18.27 -20.44
CA GLU A 819 26.87 17.29 -20.88
C GLU A 819 27.35 16.41 -19.71
N LEU A 820 27.64 17.03 -18.57
CA LEU A 820 28.18 16.38 -17.37
C LEU A 820 27.09 15.84 -16.43
N PRO A 821 27.29 14.67 -15.80
CA PRO A 821 26.38 14.15 -14.79
C PRO A 821 26.44 15.00 -13.51
N VAL A 822 25.29 15.18 -12.86
CA VAL A 822 25.15 15.82 -11.55
C VAL A 822 24.75 14.77 -10.53
N VAL A 823 25.51 14.62 -9.45
CA VAL A 823 25.14 13.77 -8.30
C VAL A 823 24.71 14.62 -7.12
N CYS A 824 23.57 14.26 -6.50
CA CYS A 824 23.07 14.90 -5.27
C CYS A 824 23.06 13.90 -4.10
N ASP A 825 23.52 14.34 -2.93
CA ASP A 825 23.68 13.52 -1.71
C ASP A 825 22.39 13.41 -0.86
N MET A 826 21.24 13.82 -1.40
CA MET A 826 19.96 13.77 -0.70
C MET A 826 18.80 13.48 -1.67
N SER A 827 18.21 12.29 -1.53
CA SER A 827 17.18 11.80 -2.46
C SER A 827 15.94 12.68 -2.58
N PRO A 828 15.41 13.29 -1.49
CA PRO A 828 14.32 14.26 -1.61
C PRO A 828 14.66 15.49 -2.44
N CYS A 829 15.90 16.00 -2.36
CA CYS A 829 16.32 17.13 -3.18
C CYS A 829 16.41 16.73 -4.65
N LEU A 830 17.01 15.57 -4.93
CA LEU A 830 17.12 15.08 -6.30
C LEU A 830 15.76 14.83 -6.96
N LEU A 831 14.83 14.16 -6.27
CA LEU A 831 13.51 13.90 -6.83
C LEU A 831 12.84 15.21 -7.25
N HIS A 832 12.86 16.21 -6.36
CA HIS A 832 12.32 17.54 -6.68
C HIS A 832 13.05 18.18 -7.86
N MET A 833 14.39 18.02 -7.95
CA MET A 833 15.15 18.54 -9.10
C MET A 833 14.75 17.86 -10.42
N ARG A 834 14.53 16.54 -10.43
CA ARG A 834 14.04 15.81 -11.61
C ARG A 834 12.63 16.25 -12.03
N GLU A 835 11.79 16.65 -11.07
CA GLU A 835 10.43 17.13 -11.33
C GLU A 835 10.37 18.59 -11.83
N THR A 836 11.39 19.42 -11.56
CA THR A 836 11.29 20.88 -11.73
C THR A 836 12.38 21.53 -12.58
N LEU A 837 13.55 20.92 -12.71
CA LEU A 837 14.66 21.50 -13.48
C LEU A 837 14.62 21.08 -14.96
N ASP A 838 15.47 21.70 -15.76
CA ASP A 838 15.59 21.45 -17.20
C ASP A 838 15.97 19.99 -17.48
N SER A 839 15.24 19.34 -18.39
CA SER A 839 15.40 17.93 -18.74
C SER A 839 16.75 17.59 -19.38
N ARG A 840 17.52 18.59 -19.83
CA ARG A 840 18.90 18.40 -20.30
C ARG A 840 19.85 17.98 -19.18
N LEU A 841 19.55 18.31 -17.93
CA LEU A 841 20.41 17.97 -16.80
C LEU A 841 20.34 16.46 -16.49
N LYS A 842 21.49 15.79 -16.50
CA LYS A 842 21.61 14.38 -16.12
C LYS A 842 21.77 14.27 -14.61
N LEU A 843 20.65 14.14 -13.90
CA LEU A 843 20.58 14.18 -12.43
C LEU A 843 20.54 12.78 -11.82
N TYR A 844 21.45 12.48 -10.90
CA TYR A 844 21.59 11.16 -10.25
C TYR A 844 21.55 11.22 -8.72
N ASP A 845 20.93 10.20 -8.13
CA ASP A 845 20.93 9.97 -6.68
C ASP A 845 22.27 9.41 -6.24
N GLN A 846 22.66 9.64 -4.99
CA GLN A 846 23.87 9.04 -4.44
C GLN A 846 23.91 7.52 -4.60
N VAL A 847 22.81 6.80 -4.33
CA VAL A 847 22.75 5.34 -4.46
C VAL A 847 22.80 4.92 -5.92
N GLU A 848 22.00 5.59 -6.75
CA GLU A 848 21.95 5.33 -8.19
C GLU A 848 23.30 5.57 -8.85
N PHE A 849 23.98 6.66 -8.50
CA PHE A 849 25.27 7.01 -9.04
C PHE A 849 26.36 6.01 -8.61
N ILE A 850 26.35 5.60 -7.33
CA ILE A 850 27.26 4.55 -6.85
C ILE A 850 27.03 3.25 -7.62
N HIS A 851 25.77 2.84 -7.75
CA HIS A 851 25.39 1.61 -8.42
C HIS A 851 25.77 1.62 -9.92
N ASP A 852 25.42 2.68 -10.64
CA ASP A 852 25.52 2.70 -12.10
C ASP A 852 26.90 3.12 -12.61
N PHE A 853 27.68 3.87 -11.82
CA PHE A 853 28.94 4.46 -12.28
C PHE A 853 30.16 4.08 -11.43
N LEU A 854 29.98 3.78 -10.14
CA LEU A 854 31.11 3.61 -9.23
C LEU A 854 31.43 2.15 -8.90
N LEU A 855 30.51 1.20 -9.12
CA LEU A 855 30.72 -0.21 -8.73
C LEU A 855 31.99 -0.83 -9.36
N ASP A 856 32.29 -0.51 -10.62
CA ASP A 856 33.48 -1.03 -11.32
C ASP A 856 34.76 -0.18 -11.09
N ARG A 857 34.61 0.98 -10.45
CA ARG A 857 35.70 1.93 -10.17
C ARG A 857 36.16 1.91 -8.72
N LEU A 858 35.37 1.31 -7.83
CA LEU A 858 35.69 1.13 -6.43
C LEU A 858 36.02 -0.33 -6.14
N GLN A 859 37.05 -0.56 -5.34
CA GLN A 859 37.31 -1.89 -4.81
C GLN A 859 36.59 -2.03 -3.47
N PHE A 860 35.55 -2.89 -3.44
CA PHE A 860 34.76 -3.17 -2.25
C PHE A 860 35.43 -4.23 -1.37
N VAL A 861 35.56 -3.93 -0.08
CA VAL A 861 35.97 -4.82 0.99
C VAL A 861 34.82 -4.86 2.01
N PRO A 862 33.90 -5.85 1.89
CA PRO A 862 32.73 -5.94 2.76
C PRO A 862 33.12 -5.97 4.23
N ARG A 863 32.36 -5.24 5.06
CA ARG A 863 32.56 -5.18 6.50
C ARG A 863 31.85 -6.37 7.17
N PRO A 864 32.46 -7.02 8.18
CA PRO A 864 31.85 -8.14 8.92
C PRO A 864 30.80 -7.62 9.92
N VAL A 865 29.72 -7.06 9.40
CA VAL A 865 28.65 -6.42 10.18
C VAL A 865 27.31 -6.64 9.49
N THR A 866 26.27 -6.89 10.30
CA THR A 866 24.88 -6.83 9.84
C THR A 866 24.41 -5.38 9.87
N VAL A 867 24.03 -4.85 8.73
CA VAL A 867 23.47 -3.49 8.59
C VAL A 867 22.00 -3.56 8.25
N THR A 868 21.28 -2.49 8.53
CA THR A 868 19.92 -2.29 8.03
C THR A 868 19.84 -1.06 7.14
N ILE A 869 18.96 -1.07 6.14
CA ILE A 869 18.78 0.06 5.22
C ILE A 869 17.33 0.54 5.22
N HIS A 870 17.16 1.85 5.07
CA HIS A 870 15.85 2.47 4.81
C HIS A 870 15.87 3.23 3.50
N THR A 871 15.16 2.69 2.51
CA THR A 871 14.84 3.36 1.25
C THR A 871 13.85 4.48 1.52
N THR A 872 14.28 5.73 1.31
CA THR A 872 13.40 6.89 1.55
C THR A 872 12.24 6.93 0.57
N CYS A 873 11.16 7.61 0.94
CA CYS A 873 9.99 7.78 0.08
C CYS A 873 10.33 8.36 -1.31
N SER A 874 11.33 9.23 -1.38
CA SER A 874 11.81 9.79 -2.65
C SER A 874 12.56 8.76 -3.50
N SER A 875 13.39 7.91 -2.88
CA SER A 875 14.06 6.81 -3.58
C SER A 875 13.09 5.72 -4.04
N THR A 876 12.03 5.45 -3.28
CA THR A 876 10.94 4.56 -3.71
C THR A 876 10.26 5.08 -4.97
N LYS A 877 9.93 6.39 -5.01
CA LYS A 877 9.38 7.04 -6.22
C LYS A 877 10.31 6.98 -7.43
N MET A 878 11.62 7.04 -7.18
CA MET A 878 12.65 6.89 -8.22
C MET A 878 13.02 5.43 -8.52
N GLN A 879 12.34 4.46 -7.91
CA GLN A 879 12.57 3.01 -8.09
C GLN A 879 14.02 2.57 -7.77
N LEU A 880 14.62 3.15 -6.71
CA LEU A 880 16.02 2.90 -6.35
C LEU A 880 16.21 1.83 -5.25
N ALA A 881 15.15 1.15 -4.82
CA ALA A 881 15.21 0.21 -3.70
C ALA A 881 16.21 -0.94 -3.95
N ASP A 882 16.14 -1.55 -5.14
CA ASP A 882 17.02 -2.66 -5.52
C ASP A 882 18.48 -2.21 -5.65
N LYS A 883 18.71 -1.02 -6.24
CA LYS A 883 20.05 -0.41 -6.31
C LYS A 883 20.61 -0.15 -4.92
N PHE A 884 19.79 0.31 -3.98
CA PHE A 884 20.22 0.53 -2.59
C PHE A 884 20.60 -0.79 -1.92
N PHE A 885 19.75 -1.82 -2.04
CA PHE A 885 20.07 -3.14 -1.52
C PHE A 885 21.36 -3.71 -2.12
N ALA A 886 21.55 -3.58 -3.44
CA ALA A 886 22.74 -4.04 -4.14
C ALA A 886 24.02 -3.32 -3.65
N VAL A 887 23.98 -1.99 -3.51
CA VAL A 887 25.11 -1.20 -2.99
C VAL A 887 25.43 -1.60 -1.54
N ALA A 888 24.42 -1.70 -0.68
CA ALA A 888 24.63 -2.09 0.72
C ALA A 888 25.19 -3.52 0.84
N SER A 889 24.73 -4.45 -0.01
CA SER A 889 25.19 -5.85 -0.02
C SER A 889 26.64 -6.00 -0.51
N ARG A 890 27.18 -5.02 -1.24
CA ARG A 890 28.61 -4.96 -1.57
C ARG A 890 29.46 -4.44 -0.41
N CYS A 891 28.86 -3.77 0.56
CA CYS A 891 29.58 -3.10 1.64
C CYS A 891 29.55 -3.85 2.98
N ALA A 892 28.58 -4.72 3.19
CA ALA A 892 28.35 -5.40 4.47
C ALA A 892 28.08 -6.90 4.24
N GLU A 893 28.40 -7.71 5.25
CA GLU A 893 28.18 -9.16 5.24
C GLU A 893 26.69 -9.51 5.13
N LYS A 894 25.82 -8.76 5.80
CA LYS A 894 24.38 -9.00 5.80
C LYS A 894 23.60 -7.69 5.81
N VAL A 895 22.55 -7.62 4.99
CA VAL A 895 21.66 -6.45 4.88
C VAL A 895 20.25 -6.84 5.30
N VAL A 896 19.67 -6.08 6.22
CA VAL A 896 18.28 -6.22 6.69
C VAL A 896 17.45 -5.03 6.20
N VAL A 897 16.34 -5.29 5.51
CA VAL A 897 15.37 -4.25 5.14
C VAL A 897 14.18 -4.35 6.09
N PRO A 898 13.92 -3.34 6.96
CA PRO A 898 12.80 -3.38 7.89
C PRO A 898 11.46 -3.40 7.14
N GLU A 899 10.58 -4.29 7.55
CA GLU A 899 9.22 -4.40 7.01
C GLU A 899 8.29 -3.34 7.61
N ASN A 900 7.28 -2.91 6.86
CA ASN A 900 6.28 -1.92 7.28
C ASN A 900 6.84 -0.53 7.67
N VAL A 901 7.97 -0.15 7.07
CA VAL A 901 8.61 1.16 7.24
C VAL A 901 8.76 1.87 5.90
N ASP A 902 7.64 2.32 5.33
CA ASP A 902 7.59 2.97 4.01
C ASP A 902 8.05 4.43 4.04
N CYS A 903 7.79 5.13 5.15
CA CYS A 903 8.15 6.54 5.35
C CYS A 903 8.71 6.77 6.75
N CYS A 904 9.69 7.67 6.87
CA CYS A 904 10.27 8.05 8.15
C CYS A 904 9.43 9.07 8.94
N GLY A 905 8.36 9.63 8.36
CA GLY A 905 7.48 10.62 9.01
C GLY A 905 8.09 12.02 9.23
N TRP A 906 9.35 12.25 8.82
CA TRP A 906 10.05 13.52 9.06
C TRP A 906 9.72 14.64 8.10
N ALA A 907 9.48 14.32 6.82
CA ALA A 907 9.01 15.27 5.81
C ALA A 907 9.74 16.63 5.81
N GLY A 908 11.07 16.60 5.80
CA GLY A 908 11.89 17.79 6.04
C GLY A 908 12.04 18.04 7.54
N ASP A 909 11.41 19.08 8.06
CA ASP A 909 11.55 19.52 9.45
C ASP A 909 10.37 19.11 10.36
N ARG A 910 9.36 18.42 9.82
CA ARG A 910 8.16 18.05 10.59
C ARG A 910 8.47 17.17 11.79
N GLY A 911 9.49 16.30 11.71
CA GLY A 911 9.92 15.48 12.84
C GLY A 911 10.39 16.30 14.06
N PHE A 912 10.80 17.56 13.87
CA PHE A 912 11.14 18.45 14.98
C PHE A 912 9.92 19.05 15.68
N PHE A 913 8.80 19.18 14.97
CA PHE A 913 7.60 19.88 15.44
C PHE A 913 6.41 18.95 15.73
N TYR A 914 6.45 17.73 15.16
CA TYR A 914 5.43 16.68 15.30
C TYR A 914 6.12 15.33 15.47
N PRO A 915 6.93 15.13 16.54
CA PRO A 915 7.66 13.88 16.78
C PRO A 915 6.74 12.65 16.87
N GLU A 916 5.48 12.84 17.26
CA GLU A 916 4.46 11.79 17.27
C GLU A 916 4.16 11.23 15.88
N LEU A 917 4.31 12.01 14.80
CA LEU A 917 4.18 11.52 13.42
C LEU A 917 5.34 10.57 13.07
N ASN A 918 6.55 10.92 13.49
CA ASN A 918 7.73 10.06 13.32
C ASN A 918 7.58 8.74 14.11
N ASN A 919 7.08 8.81 15.35
CA ASN A 919 6.82 7.63 16.17
C ASN A 919 5.74 6.73 15.54
N SER A 920 4.68 7.33 14.98
CA SER A 920 3.62 6.60 14.27
C SER A 920 4.14 5.89 13.03
N ALA A 921 4.96 6.58 12.23
CA ALA A 921 5.52 6.06 10.99
C ALA A 921 6.53 4.92 11.23
N LEU A 922 7.25 4.94 12.35
CA LEU A 922 8.34 4.02 12.66
C LEU A 922 8.02 3.04 13.79
N SER A 923 6.76 2.84 14.14
CA SER A 923 6.36 1.99 15.27
C SER A 923 6.85 0.53 15.14
N ALA A 924 6.94 0.02 13.91
CA ALA A 924 7.44 -1.33 13.61
C ALA A 924 8.97 -1.44 13.52
N LEU A 925 9.69 -0.31 13.44
CA LEU A 925 11.11 -0.28 13.07
C LEU A 925 11.99 -1.03 14.07
N LYS A 926 11.75 -0.84 15.38
CA LYS A 926 12.57 -1.45 16.44
C LYS A 926 12.61 -2.98 16.38
N VAL A 927 11.51 -3.61 15.96
CA VAL A 927 11.46 -5.06 15.73
C VAL A 927 12.08 -5.40 14.37
N GLY A 928 11.82 -4.57 13.35
CA GLY A 928 12.30 -4.75 11.98
C GLY A 928 13.82 -4.68 11.79
N VAL A 929 14.57 -4.02 12.69
CA VAL A 929 16.05 -3.98 12.60
C VAL A 929 16.72 -5.32 12.90
N ARG A 930 16.02 -6.26 13.56
CA ARG A 930 16.53 -7.60 13.91
C ARG A 930 17.90 -7.52 14.61
N ASP A 931 18.92 -8.19 14.06
CA ASP A 931 20.28 -8.29 14.57
C ASP A 931 21.22 -7.18 14.07
N ALA A 932 20.72 -6.23 13.26
CA ALA A 932 21.54 -5.16 12.70
C ALA A 932 22.15 -4.27 13.80
N LYS A 933 23.43 -3.89 13.60
CA LYS A 933 24.18 -3.03 14.53
C LYS A 933 24.17 -1.57 14.12
N GLU A 934 24.02 -1.32 12.83
CA GLU A 934 24.05 0.01 12.22
C GLU A 934 22.98 0.13 11.14
N GLY A 935 22.42 1.33 11.00
CA GLY A 935 21.42 1.66 9.99
C GLY A 935 21.95 2.64 8.95
N TYR A 936 21.45 2.53 7.71
CA TYR A 936 21.82 3.43 6.63
C TYR A 936 20.60 3.93 5.85
N SER A 937 20.63 5.20 5.46
CA SER A 937 19.62 5.84 4.60
C SER A 937 20.30 6.83 3.65
N ASN A 938 19.51 7.56 2.86
CA ASN A 938 19.98 8.52 1.86
C ASN A 938 19.30 9.89 2.01
N SER A 939 18.88 10.20 3.24
CA SER A 939 18.29 11.47 3.64
C SER A 939 18.63 11.80 5.09
N ARG A 940 19.29 12.94 5.30
CA ARG A 940 19.76 13.38 6.62
C ARG A 940 18.65 13.46 7.66
N THR A 941 17.44 13.88 7.27
CA THR A 941 16.32 14.02 8.20
C THR A 941 15.69 12.67 8.55
N CYS A 942 15.64 11.73 7.60
CA CYS A 942 15.21 10.36 7.91
C CYS A 942 16.22 9.65 8.83
N GLU A 943 17.52 9.86 8.64
CA GLU A 943 18.56 9.31 9.52
C GLU A 943 18.32 9.66 10.99
N ILE A 944 17.88 10.90 11.29
CA ILE A 944 17.53 11.31 12.65
C ILE A 944 16.32 10.51 13.15
N GLY A 945 15.22 10.50 12.40
CA GLY A 945 13.98 9.83 12.79
C GLY A 945 14.15 8.32 13.01
N LEU A 946 14.89 7.68 12.12
CA LEU A 946 15.22 6.25 12.20
C LEU A 946 16.09 5.95 13.42
N SER A 947 17.07 6.80 13.73
CA SER A 947 17.90 6.64 14.94
C SER A 947 17.09 6.76 16.23
N ILE A 948 16.10 7.67 16.26
CA ILE A 948 15.21 7.86 17.42
C ILE A 948 14.39 6.59 17.71
N ASN A 949 13.91 5.90 16.67
CA ASN A 949 12.92 4.82 16.81
C ASN A 949 13.48 3.40 16.67
N SER A 950 14.71 3.23 16.19
CA SER A 950 15.31 1.90 15.98
C SER A 950 16.11 1.36 17.16
N GLY A 951 16.67 2.25 18.00
CA GLY A 951 17.64 1.86 19.04
C GLY A 951 19.07 1.69 18.54
N ILE A 952 19.33 1.89 17.24
CA ILE A 952 20.67 1.94 16.63
C ILE A 952 20.85 3.24 15.86
N THR A 953 22.09 3.58 15.53
CA THR A 953 22.38 4.81 14.78
C THR A 953 22.18 4.60 13.28
N TYR A 954 21.43 5.51 12.66
CA TYR A 954 21.30 5.61 11.21
C TYR A 954 22.21 6.69 10.63
N GLN A 955 22.86 6.40 9.50
CA GLN A 955 23.78 7.28 8.80
C GLN A 955 23.54 7.30 7.30
N SER A 956 24.15 8.25 6.59
CA SER A 956 24.13 8.21 5.13
C SER A 956 24.88 6.97 4.62
N VAL A 957 24.33 6.30 3.61
CA VAL A 957 24.98 5.17 2.91
C VAL A 957 26.39 5.51 2.42
N ILE A 958 26.70 6.78 2.18
CA ILE A 958 28.05 7.22 1.79
C ILE A 958 29.09 6.84 2.83
N TYR A 959 28.77 6.90 4.12
CA TYR A 959 29.70 6.48 5.17
C TYR A 959 30.00 4.98 5.06
N LEU A 960 29.00 4.15 4.76
CA LEU A 960 29.17 2.72 4.56
C LEU A 960 30.05 2.43 3.33
N VAL A 961 29.76 3.08 2.20
CA VAL A 961 30.53 2.90 0.96
C VAL A 961 31.97 3.37 1.16
N ASP A 962 32.19 4.53 1.78
CA ASP A 962 33.55 5.02 2.05
C ASP A 962 34.35 4.06 2.94
N LYS A 963 33.74 3.52 4.02
CA LYS A 963 34.37 2.54 4.91
C LYS A 963 34.66 1.21 4.22
N ALA A 964 33.81 0.80 3.29
CA ALA A 964 33.90 -0.48 2.60
C ALA A 964 34.69 -0.39 1.29
N THR A 965 35.31 0.76 0.95
CA THR A 965 36.01 0.90 -0.33
C THR A 965 37.39 1.52 -0.21
N ILE A 966 38.29 1.03 -1.06
CA ILE A 966 39.62 1.59 -1.32
C ILE A 966 39.74 1.98 -2.80
N SER A 967 40.72 2.82 -3.13
CA SER A 967 40.96 3.25 -4.52
C SER A 967 41.34 2.05 -5.39
N SER A 968 40.70 1.90 -6.55
CA SER A 968 41.09 0.86 -7.50
C SER A 968 42.38 1.28 -8.22
N GLY A 969 43.51 0.66 -7.86
CA GLY A 969 44.81 0.90 -8.52
C GLY A 969 44.88 0.45 -9.99
N ARG A 970 43.75 0.28 -10.69
CA ARG A 970 43.67 -0.23 -12.06
C ARG A 970 43.65 0.92 -13.07
N THR A 971 44.74 1.05 -13.82
CA THR A 971 44.75 1.68 -15.14
C THR A 971 43.84 0.86 -16.06
N LEU A 972 42.61 1.33 -16.29
CA LEU A 972 41.64 0.67 -17.16
C LEU A 972 42.15 0.65 -18.61
N ARG A 973 42.54 -0.52 -19.12
CA ARG A 973 42.59 -0.78 -20.56
C ARG A 973 41.15 -0.79 -21.08
N HIS A 974 40.84 0.13 -22.00
CA HIS A 974 39.56 0.23 -22.69
C HIS A 974 39.06 -1.13 -23.19
N ARG A 975 37.91 -1.59 -22.68
CA ARG A 975 36.95 -2.36 -23.46
C ARG A 975 35.76 -1.45 -23.72
N TYR A 976 35.60 -1.05 -24.96
CA TYR A 976 34.40 -0.35 -25.44
C TYR A 976 33.15 -1.21 -25.16
N PRO A 977 32.01 -0.62 -24.76
CA PRO A 977 30.73 -1.30 -24.86
C PRO A 977 30.36 -1.48 -26.35
N PRO A 978 29.62 -2.55 -26.72
CA PRO A 978 29.11 -2.67 -28.08
C PRO A 978 28.12 -1.55 -28.36
N ARG A 979 28.23 -0.95 -29.55
CA ARG A 979 27.28 0.03 -30.08
C ARG A 979 25.89 -0.60 -30.14
N CYS A 980 24.87 0.08 -29.61
CA CYS A 980 23.49 -0.14 -30.04
C CYS A 980 23.40 0.15 -31.54
N SER A 981 23.23 -0.90 -32.34
CA SER A 981 22.61 -0.83 -33.65
C SER A 981 21.10 -1.02 -33.48
N GLU A 982 20.33 -0.22 -34.20
CA GLU A 982 18.88 -0.28 -34.39
C GLU A 982 18.28 -1.70 -34.27
N LYS A 983 17.38 -1.87 -33.28
CA LYS A 983 16.07 -2.53 -33.37
C LYS A 983 15.36 -2.50 -32.02
#